data_AF-A0A354WGU5-F1
#
_entry.id   AF-A0A354WGU5-F1
#
_cell.length_a   1.000
_cell.length_b   1.000
_cell.length_c   1.000
_cell.angle_alpha   90.00
_cell.angle_beta   90.00
_cell.angle_gamma   90.00
#
_symmetry.space_group_name_H-M   'P 1'
#
loop_
_entity.id
_entity.type
_entity.pdbx_description
1 polymer ?
#
loop_
_entity_poly.entity_id
_entity_poly.type
_entity_poly.pdbx_seq_one_letter_code
_entity_poly.pdbx_strand_id
1 'polypeptide(L)'
;GMAGIIKTILVLQQGEIPAHLHFQTPNPLINWQDNSIKIPTQTIPWPNNNKIPIAGVSSFGFSGTNAHVIVEKAPQTKITEIKPPLPSYLLTISAHHKTALQELARRFSTRLKSDPEIGDICYSAAVGRAKLSERLAIVANTLPELQQRLVAFADQNPLDNLTFYQRFTEEKQPKVVFLFTGQGACYPGMGDQLYKTEPRFRQYIDQCAEILSNYLEYPLQEILFGEHTNLLNQTAYAQPAIFALEYAVAMLWKSWGITPSLLIGHSVGEYVAACIAGVFSLEAGLGLIVKRGQLMQTTKIGKMAAIFADEATALSLIQNYSNTVSIAAINHPQQIVISGESASIEEIIINCKQQKIATQYLSVTQSFHSPLMEPILNEFEQEAGQISYHRPQILLLSGIDGKILENAPDASYWRQQCRQPVQFLASLNTALNKGYNLFLEVGSRPILAEQGRRYYDEAIWLSSLNRGLDNWQTMLSALGQLYLNGVYFNPEKFNQNYGYKQVRLPNYPFQRKRFQFQPTVVKETTQIKEIYPEPETTKITELKVQNMQKHQLEIRQQLKSILALLLKENQNDIRDDETLLNLGADSIILTDFSRKVEEKFKVKVKIDQLFTDLQTITDIAEYIYNSIEQKNLETASENTRLNQAEIVNFDPEINNYIEVISQLQPIATAYIIKALETLGKTLNPGETWTTESIKQTLPIAPKYQVLVTRYLQDLEQANIIQNQGNIWTVKNLPASFSLPEAIENLQKTCPSAKPELEMLQRCGENLAEVLKGNIDPLTLIFPEGSVTHAESIYGNSPVSRLMNQRVAETINLTLNNFSPSINPYKIIEIGGGTGATSETILNNLNPNQVAYSFSELSPFLLNQARQKFQSKYNLNFHQLDIEKSPVSQGIPSHSYHIVVAANVLHATRNITETLTNIRELLLPGGYLILLETVENNSWLNLTFGLTPGWWRFQDKELRLDTPLLSGESWCSVLKRCGFATANSFSKQNNINIYNGQELIIACAAAEILPILETPKATQFPTATSGKEALMMAQLQSLKDLKELHEKTIIKQLEILQSVGNTPNIITEPSII
;
A
#
# COMPACT_ATOMS: atom_id res chain seq x y z
N GLY A 1 -2.74 32.78 -16.00
CA GLY A 1 -3.74 31.98 -15.28
C GLY A 1 -3.43 31.84 -13.80
N MET A 2 -2.74 30.77 -13.40
CA MET A 2 -2.64 30.34 -11.98
C MET A 2 -2.04 31.37 -11.01
N ALA A 3 -0.99 32.09 -11.42
CA ALA A 3 -0.43 33.18 -10.61
C ALA A 3 -1.47 34.29 -10.31
N GLY A 4 -2.36 34.57 -11.27
CA GLY A 4 -3.49 35.49 -11.08
C GLY A 4 -4.51 34.96 -10.08
N ILE A 5 -4.80 33.65 -10.10
CA ILE A 5 -5.67 33.00 -9.10
C ILE A 5 -5.04 33.11 -7.70
N ILE A 6 -3.75 32.81 -7.55
CA ILE A 6 -3.03 32.92 -6.26
C ILE A 6 -3.08 34.36 -5.74
N LYS A 7 -2.80 35.35 -6.60
CA LYS A 7 -2.93 36.78 -6.25
C LYS A 7 -4.35 37.07 -5.76
N THR A 8 -5.36 36.66 -6.51
CA THR A 8 -6.77 36.91 -6.17
C THR A 8 -7.17 36.27 -4.84
N ILE A 9 -6.76 35.04 -4.56
CA ILE A 9 -7.04 34.38 -3.27
C ILE A 9 -6.42 35.17 -2.12
N LEU A 10 -5.16 35.61 -2.26
CA LEU A 10 -4.49 36.43 -1.24
C LEU A 10 -5.19 37.78 -1.05
N VAL A 11 -5.62 38.42 -2.15
CA VAL A 11 -6.40 39.67 -2.12
C VAL A 11 -7.70 39.50 -1.32
N LEU A 12 -8.45 38.43 -1.57
CA LEU A 12 -9.71 38.15 -0.87
C LEU A 12 -9.50 37.78 0.61
N GLN A 13 -8.39 37.08 0.92
CA GLN A 13 -8.01 36.73 2.29
C GLN A 13 -7.60 37.95 3.10
N GLN A 14 -6.74 38.80 2.55
CA GLN A 14 -6.21 40.00 3.24
C GLN A 14 -7.19 41.18 3.18
N GLY A 15 -8.10 41.21 2.21
CA GLY A 15 -9.01 42.34 2.01
C GLY A 15 -8.34 43.57 1.39
N GLU A 16 -7.26 43.39 0.62
CA GLU A 16 -6.48 44.46 -0.01
C GLU A 16 -6.13 44.12 -1.46
N ILE A 17 -6.25 45.09 -2.37
CA ILE A 17 -5.92 44.96 -3.80
C ILE A 17 -4.55 45.65 -4.04
N PRO A 18 -3.49 44.90 -4.39
CA PRO A 18 -2.17 45.47 -4.59
C PRO A 18 -2.05 46.24 -5.92
N ALA A 19 -1.11 47.19 -5.95
CA ALA A 19 -0.78 47.99 -7.12
C ALA A 19 -0.35 47.16 -8.34
N HIS A 20 -0.60 47.70 -9.54
CA HIS A 20 0.04 47.26 -10.78
C HIS A 20 1.37 47.99 -10.97
N LEU A 21 2.47 47.22 -10.95
CA LEU A 21 3.80 47.76 -11.21
C LEU A 21 3.94 48.19 -12.68
N HIS A 22 4.74 49.23 -12.92
CA HIS A 22 5.05 49.76 -14.25
C HIS A 22 3.86 50.31 -15.06
N PHE A 23 2.74 50.64 -14.41
CA PHE A 23 1.61 51.32 -15.03
C PHE A 23 1.64 52.83 -14.72
N GLN A 24 1.95 53.66 -15.72
CA GLN A 24 2.06 55.13 -15.58
C GLN A 24 1.05 55.88 -16.45
N THR A 25 1.00 55.55 -17.75
CA THR A 25 0.11 56.21 -18.72
C THR A 25 -0.84 55.17 -19.33
N PRO A 26 -2.16 55.37 -19.31
CA PRO A 26 -3.12 54.44 -19.90
C PRO A 26 -3.00 54.42 -21.44
N ASN A 27 -3.34 53.27 -22.06
CA ASN A 27 -3.29 53.13 -23.52
C ASN A 27 -4.36 54.02 -24.19
N PRO A 28 -3.99 54.95 -25.10
CA PRO A 28 -4.94 55.89 -25.71
C PRO A 28 -5.95 55.23 -26.67
N LEU A 29 -5.70 53.99 -27.11
CA LEU A 29 -6.63 53.23 -27.97
C LEU A 29 -7.84 52.67 -27.20
N ILE A 30 -7.82 52.73 -25.86
CA ILE A 30 -8.94 52.31 -25.02
C ILE A 30 -9.67 53.57 -24.56
N ASN A 31 -10.98 53.65 -24.79
CA ASN A 31 -11.80 54.74 -24.28
C ASN A 31 -12.07 54.56 -22.79
N TRP A 32 -11.21 55.15 -21.95
CA TRP A 32 -11.30 55.05 -20.49
C TRP A 32 -12.42 55.91 -19.88
N GLN A 33 -12.90 56.94 -20.58
CA GLN A 33 -13.94 57.85 -20.06
C GLN A 33 -15.31 57.16 -19.98
N ASP A 34 -15.58 56.22 -20.91
CA ASP A 34 -16.86 55.52 -21.00
C ASP A 34 -16.90 54.19 -20.20
N ASN A 35 -15.79 53.78 -19.56
CA ASN A 35 -15.68 52.51 -18.84
C ASN A 35 -15.49 52.71 -17.33
N SER A 36 -16.22 51.97 -16.49
CA SER A 36 -16.09 52.02 -15.02
C SER A 36 -14.87 51.26 -14.46
N ILE A 37 -13.84 51.01 -15.28
CA ILE A 37 -12.66 50.21 -14.91
C ILE A 37 -11.61 51.10 -14.26
N LYS A 38 -11.12 50.71 -13.08
CA LYS A 38 -10.01 51.38 -12.38
C LYS A 38 -8.83 50.44 -12.25
N ILE A 39 -7.63 50.91 -12.59
CA ILE A 39 -6.38 50.16 -12.44
C ILE A 39 -5.67 50.70 -11.19
N PRO A 40 -5.44 49.87 -10.15
CA PRO A 40 -4.81 50.35 -8.92
C PRO A 40 -3.31 50.61 -9.13
N THR A 41 -2.87 51.86 -8.91
CA THR A 41 -1.46 52.28 -8.94
C THR A 41 -0.78 52.25 -7.57
N GLN A 42 -1.57 52.09 -6.50
CA GLN A 42 -1.16 51.87 -5.12
C GLN A 42 -2.01 50.76 -4.51
N THR A 43 -1.57 50.16 -3.40
CA THR A 43 -2.40 49.19 -2.67
C THR A 43 -3.63 49.90 -2.09
N ILE A 44 -4.81 49.33 -2.33
CA ILE A 44 -6.10 49.88 -1.87
C ILE A 44 -6.89 48.82 -1.11
N PRO A 45 -7.69 49.20 -0.11
CA PRO A 45 -8.57 48.25 0.57
C PRO A 45 -9.64 47.71 -0.39
N TRP A 46 -10.08 46.48 -0.16
CA TRP A 46 -11.22 45.90 -0.88
C TRP A 46 -12.49 46.72 -0.56
N PRO A 47 -13.30 47.10 -1.57
CA PRO A 47 -14.49 47.91 -1.33
C PRO A 47 -15.48 47.22 -0.38
N ASN A 48 -15.79 47.88 0.75
CA ASN A 48 -16.77 47.35 1.70
C ASN A 48 -18.19 47.76 1.28
N ASN A 49 -18.91 46.86 0.62
CA ASN A 49 -20.26 47.09 0.09
C ASN A 49 -21.32 46.15 0.67
N ASN A 50 -21.07 45.54 1.83
CA ASN A 50 -21.92 44.52 2.48
C ASN A 50 -22.30 43.32 1.56
N LYS A 51 -21.54 43.09 0.48
CA LYS A 51 -21.68 41.91 -0.38
C LYS A 51 -20.47 40.99 -0.20
N ILE A 52 -20.64 39.73 -0.56
CA ILE A 52 -19.54 38.77 -0.56
C ILE A 52 -18.50 39.22 -1.61
N PRO A 53 -17.21 39.35 -1.24
CA PRO A 53 -16.15 39.71 -2.19
C PRO A 53 -16.02 38.67 -3.32
N ILE A 54 -16.13 39.14 -4.57
CA ILE A 54 -16.00 38.33 -5.79
C ILE A 54 -14.99 38.99 -6.73
N ALA A 55 -14.15 38.16 -7.36
CA ALA A 55 -13.13 38.58 -8.32
C ALA A 55 -13.15 37.71 -9.57
N GLY A 56 -12.91 38.31 -10.74
CA GLY A 56 -12.70 37.58 -11.99
C GLY A 56 -11.21 37.44 -12.32
N VAL A 57 -10.80 36.28 -12.84
CA VAL A 57 -9.45 36.01 -13.35
C VAL A 57 -9.53 35.55 -14.79
N SER A 58 -8.96 36.33 -15.71
CA SER A 58 -8.87 35.99 -17.13
C SER A 58 -7.46 35.56 -17.52
N SER A 59 -7.35 34.61 -18.45
CA SER A 59 -6.09 34.18 -19.06
C SER A 59 -6.33 33.86 -20.54
N PHE A 60 -5.65 34.57 -21.42
CA PHE A 60 -5.82 34.44 -22.88
C PHE A 60 -4.53 33.87 -23.47
N GLY A 61 -4.60 32.65 -24.01
CA GLY A 61 -3.46 31.95 -24.61
C GLY A 61 -3.24 32.38 -26.05
N PHE A 62 -1.98 32.35 -26.51
CA PHE A 62 -1.62 32.75 -27.88
C PHE A 62 -2.30 31.90 -28.96
N SER A 63 -2.66 30.65 -28.66
CA SER A 63 -3.46 29.77 -29.52
C SER A 63 -4.92 30.23 -29.72
N GLY A 64 -5.36 31.28 -29.01
CA GLY A 64 -6.76 31.72 -28.97
C GLY A 64 -7.59 31.04 -27.88
N THR A 65 -7.02 30.12 -27.11
CA THR A 65 -7.71 29.48 -25.98
C THR A 65 -7.84 30.45 -24.81
N ASN A 66 -9.07 30.73 -24.41
CA ASN A 66 -9.40 31.67 -23.34
C ASN A 66 -9.98 30.95 -22.13
N ALA A 67 -9.58 31.36 -20.94
CA ALA A 67 -10.18 30.91 -19.69
C ALA A 67 -10.55 32.12 -18.83
N HIS A 68 -11.76 32.07 -18.24
CA HIS A 68 -12.22 33.03 -17.25
C HIS A 68 -12.77 32.28 -16.03
N VAL A 69 -12.34 32.68 -14.84
CA VAL A 69 -12.75 32.07 -13.58
C VAL A 69 -13.27 33.15 -12.65
N ILE A 70 -14.40 32.87 -12.00
CA ILE A 70 -14.97 33.70 -10.94
C ILE A 70 -14.57 33.09 -9.60
N VAL A 71 -14.01 33.90 -8.71
CA VAL A 71 -13.52 33.50 -7.39
C VAL A 71 -14.26 34.28 -6.31
N GLU A 72 -14.84 33.57 -5.37
CA GLU A 72 -15.56 34.14 -4.22
C GLU A 72 -14.75 33.94 -2.93
N LYS A 73 -14.86 34.88 -1.97
CA LYS A 73 -14.26 34.73 -0.64
C LYS A 73 -14.90 33.55 0.12
N ALA A 74 -14.06 32.70 0.70
CA ALA A 74 -14.53 31.55 1.48
C ALA A 74 -15.43 31.97 2.66
N PRO A 75 -16.50 31.19 2.96
CA PRO A 75 -17.37 31.48 4.10
C PRO A 75 -16.59 31.37 5.41
N GLN A 76 -16.95 32.19 6.41
CA GLN A 76 -16.39 32.06 7.75
C GLN A 76 -17.00 30.84 8.46
N THR A 77 -16.15 29.89 8.85
CA THR A 77 -16.57 28.75 9.67
C THR A 77 -16.98 29.25 11.06
N LYS A 78 -18.20 28.92 11.51
CA LYS A 78 -18.61 29.17 12.90
C LYS A 78 -17.70 28.37 13.84
N ILE A 79 -17.06 29.04 14.77
CA ILE A 79 -16.20 28.40 15.79
C ILE A 79 -17.12 27.68 16.77
N THR A 80 -16.98 26.36 16.88
CA THR A 80 -17.65 25.55 17.91
C THR A 80 -17.12 25.91 19.29
N GLU A 81 -17.94 25.83 20.34
CA GLU A 81 -17.51 26.11 21.72
C GLU A 81 -16.25 25.31 22.10
N ILE A 82 -15.23 26.03 22.58
CA ILE A 82 -13.93 25.51 22.97
C ILE A 82 -14.07 24.84 24.35
N LYS A 83 -13.85 23.53 24.43
CA LYS A 83 -13.69 22.83 25.72
C LYS A 83 -12.32 23.18 26.34
N PRO A 84 -12.12 23.00 27.65
CA PRO A 84 -10.84 23.29 28.28
C PRO A 84 -9.67 22.61 27.53
N PRO A 85 -8.51 23.29 27.45
CA PRO A 85 -7.33 22.78 26.77
C PRO A 85 -6.85 21.46 27.37
N LEU A 86 -6.20 20.64 26.56
CA LEU A 86 -5.54 19.42 27.03
C LEU A 86 -4.45 19.75 28.06
N PRO A 87 -4.27 18.94 29.12
CA PRO A 87 -3.16 19.11 30.07
C PRO A 87 -1.77 18.91 29.45
N SER A 88 -1.67 18.08 28.39
CA SER A 88 -0.45 17.81 27.65
C SER A 88 -0.75 17.61 26.15
N TYR A 89 0.25 17.85 25.32
CA TYR A 89 0.14 17.81 23.85
C TYR A 89 1.17 16.89 23.24
N LEU A 90 0.80 16.22 22.15
CA LEU A 90 1.68 15.35 21.37
C LEU A 90 1.95 15.99 20.00
N LEU A 91 3.18 16.42 19.75
CA LEU A 91 3.64 16.81 18.42
C LEU A 91 4.22 15.60 17.70
N THR A 92 3.65 15.24 16.54
CA THR A 92 4.22 14.23 15.63
C THR A 92 4.69 14.90 14.35
N ILE A 93 5.99 14.77 14.02
CA ILE A 93 6.55 15.20 12.73
C ILE A 93 7.37 14.08 12.11
N SER A 94 7.54 14.13 10.78
CA SER A 94 8.32 13.11 10.07
C SER A 94 9.02 13.65 8.81
N ALA A 95 10.06 12.94 8.37
CA ALA A 95 10.78 13.20 7.13
C ALA A 95 11.31 11.92 6.47
N HIS A 96 11.79 12.00 5.23
CA HIS A 96 12.45 10.86 4.57
C HIS A 96 13.87 10.60 5.10
N HIS A 97 14.53 11.65 5.59
CA HIS A 97 15.92 11.60 6.05
C HIS A 97 16.04 12.27 7.41
N LYS A 98 16.92 11.74 8.26
CA LYS A 98 17.19 12.28 9.61
C LYS A 98 17.57 13.77 9.54
N THR A 99 18.40 14.16 8.57
CA THR A 99 18.80 15.56 8.34
C THR A 99 17.61 16.45 7.98
N ALA A 100 16.67 15.96 7.16
CA ALA A 100 15.45 16.67 6.84
C ALA A 100 14.55 16.79 8.08
N LEU A 101 14.49 15.78 8.95
CA LEU A 101 13.73 15.83 10.19
C LEU A 101 14.31 16.85 11.19
N GLN A 102 15.64 16.90 11.32
CA GLN A 102 16.34 17.89 12.15
C GLN A 102 16.10 19.32 11.67
N GLU A 103 16.20 19.55 10.36
CA GLU A 103 15.91 20.86 9.78
C GLU A 103 14.42 21.23 9.93
N LEU A 104 13.52 20.24 9.82
CA LEU A 104 12.10 20.46 10.09
C LEU A 104 11.88 20.88 11.55
N ALA A 105 12.52 20.21 12.50
CA ALA A 105 12.45 20.56 13.92
C ALA A 105 12.96 21.98 14.19
N ARG A 106 14.06 22.40 13.55
CA ARG A 106 14.59 23.79 13.62
C ARG A 106 13.62 24.83 13.04
N ARG A 107 12.94 24.49 11.93
CA ARG A 107 11.92 25.36 11.34
C ARG A 107 10.69 25.49 12.23
N PHE A 108 10.27 24.39 12.88
CA PHE A 108 9.22 24.43 13.89
C PHE A 108 9.66 25.34 15.04
N SER A 109 10.80 25.10 15.69
CA SER A 109 11.25 25.91 16.83
C SER A 109 11.37 27.41 16.51
N THR A 110 11.71 27.77 15.27
CA THR A 110 11.75 29.17 14.80
C THR A 110 10.36 29.78 14.58
N ARG A 111 9.42 29.00 14.04
CA ARG A 111 8.06 29.45 13.69
C ARG A 111 7.15 29.62 14.90
N LEU A 112 7.42 28.93 16.00
CA LEU A 112 6.64 28.95 17.25
C LEU A 112 6.73 30.28 18.03
N LYS A 113 7.23 31.37 17.43
CA LYS A 113 7.56 32.61 18.14
C LYS A 113 6.42 33.62 18.36
N SER A 114 5.15 33.39 17.95
CA SER A 114 4.05 34.25 18.44
C SER A 114 2.60 33.92 18.04
N ASP A 115 2.27 32.99 17.13
CA ASP A 115 0.85 32.87 16.71
C ASP A 115 0.57 31.57 15.93
N PRO A 116 0.72 30.42 16.60
CA PRO A 116 -0.49 29.67 17.00
C PRO A 116 -0.40 28.97 18.39
N GLU A 117 -1.56 28.61 18.95
CA GLU A 117 -1.65 27.80 20.16
C GLU A 117 -1.03 26.39 19.97
N ILE A 118 -0.44 25.82 21.02
CA ILE A 118 0.22 24.51 20.98
C ILE A 118 -0.72 23.39 20.48
N GLY A 119 -2.00 23.44 20.86
CA GLY A 119 -3.02 22.49 20.40
C GLY A 119 -3.23 22.54 18.89
N ASP A 120 -3.38 23.73 18.32
CA ASP A 120 -3.50 23.94 16.87
C ASP A 120 -2.26 23.42 16.12
N ILE A 121 -1.07 23.62 16.68
CA ILE A 121 0.18 23.14 16.11
C ILE A 121 0.23 21.61 16.05
N CYS A 122 -0.01 20.96 17.18
CA CYS A 122 -0.02 19.50 17.30
C CYS A 122 -1.11 18.88 16.42
N TYR A 123 -2.32 19.45 16.44
CA TYR A 123 -3.44 19.03 15.59
C TYR A 123 -3.07 19.13 14.11
N SER A 124 -2.61 20.30 13.67
CA SER A 124 -2.24 20.56 12.27
C SER A 124 -1.12 19.64 11.77
N ALA A 125 -0.16 19.32 12.63
CA ALA A 125 0.93 18.41 12.31
C ALA A 125 0.40 16.97 12.16
N ALA A 126 -0.53 16.55 13.01
CA ALA A 126 -1.06 15.20 13.01
C ALA A 126 -2.06 14.94 11.86
N VAL A 127 -2.92 15.90 11.49
CA VAL A 127 -3.92 15.73 10.42
C VAL A 127 -3.42 16.11 9.03
N GLY A 128 -2.51 17.08 8.94
CA GLY A 128 -2.20 17.79 7.69
C GLY A 128 -0.84 17.45 7.08
N ARG A 129 -0.17 16.39 7.54
CA ARG A 129 1.18 16.01 7.09
C ARG A 129 1.28 14.52 6.78
N ALA A 130 2.08 14.19 5.77
CA ALA A 130 2.44 12.82 5.46
C ALA A 130 3.22 12.20 6.63
N LYS A 131 3.06 10.88 6.82
CA LYS A 131 3.77 10.08 7.84
C LYS A 131 4.93 9.34 7.16
N LEU A 132 6.14 9.88 7.29
CA LEU A 132 7.37 9.41 6.64
C LEU A 132 8.22 8.54 7.57
N SER A 133 9.31 7.96 7.07
CA SER A 133 10.10 6.94 7.79
C SER A 133 10.83 7.49 9.01
N GLU A 134 11.41 8.68 8.96
CA GLU A 134 12.09 9.28 10.11
C GLU A 134 11.03 10.01 10.93
N ARG A 135 10.76 9.53 12.15
CA ARG A 135 9.63 10.01 12.96
C ARG A 135 10.12 10.58 14.28
N LEU A 136 9.53 11.70 14.68
CA LEU A 136 9.73 12.36 15.96
C LEU A 136 8.37 12.55 16.62
N ALA A 137 8.28 12.14 17.89
CA ALA A 137 7.15 12.36 18.77
C ALA A 137 7.63 13.13 20.00
N ILE A 138 7.01 14.28 20.30
CA ILE A 138 7.35 15.10 21.46
C ILE A 138 6.09 15.32 22.29
N VAL A 139 6.17 14.99 23.58
CA VAL A 139 5.14 15.34 24.56
C VAL A 139 5.56 16.62 25.27
N ALA A 140 4.64 17.59 25.39
CA ALA A 140 4.89 18.84 26.09
C ALA A 140 3.61 19.43 26.70
N ASN A 141 3.74 20.12 27.84
CA ASN A 141 2.62 20.81 28.46
C ASN A 141 2.50 22.25 27.97
N THR A 142 3.63 22.84 27.58
CA THR A 142 3.72 24.25 27.20
C THR A 142 4.50 24.44 25.90
N LEU A 143 4.23 25.56 25.22
CA LEU A 143 4.94 25.93 23.99
C LEU A 143 6.46 26.10 24.20
N PRO A 144 6.94 26.72 25.30
CA PRO A 144 8.38 26.80 25.60
C PRO A 144 9.05 25.42 25.77
N GLU A 145 8.40 24.47 26.45
CA GLU A 145 8.92 23.10 26.57
C GLU A 145 9.03 22.41 25.21
N LEU A 146 7.98 22.52 24.38
CA LEU A 146 7.97 21.96 23.03
C LEU A 146 9.11 22.53 22.19
N GLN A 147 9.31 23.86 22.26
CA GLN A 147 10.39 24.54 21.57
C GLN A 147 11.77 24.05 22.05
N GLN A 148 11.97 23.92 23.36
CA GLN A 148 13.22 23.42 23.94
C GLN A 148 13.55 22.00 23.45
N ARG A 149 12.56 21.09 23.44
CA ARG A 149 12.72 19.71 22.95
C ARG A 149 12.99 19.64 21.44
N LEU A 150 12.34 20.49 20.65
CA LEU A 150 12.61 20.62 19.21
C LEU A 150 14.05 21.09 18.94
N VAL A 151 14.54 22.07 19.72
CA VAL A 151 15.92 22.54 19.64
C VAL A 151 16.90 21.43 20.05
N ALA A 152 16.64 20.75 21.17
CA ALA A 152 17.48 19.63 21.62
C ALA A 152 17.61 18.55 20.53
N PHE A 153 16.50 18.16 19.89
CA PHE A 153 16.54 17.22 18.78
C PHE A 153 17.27 17.75 17.54
N ALA A 154 17.00 19.00 17.14
CA ALA A 154 17.61 19.62 15.96
C ALA A 154 19.13 19.79 16.10
N ASP A 155 19.60 20.04 17.32
CA ASP A 155 21.02 20.24 17.65
C ASP A 155 21.71 18.97 18.17
N GLN A 156 20.98 17.84 18.21
CA GLN A 156 21.49 16.53 18.64
C GLN A 156 21.98 16.47 20.10
N ASN A 157 21.36 17.28 20.96
CA ASN A 157 21.55 17.17 22.41
C ASN A 157 20.85 15.91 22.96
N PRO A 158 21.24 15.41 24.15
CA PRO A 158 20.53 14.33 24.81
C PRO A 158 19.02 14.62 24.94
N LEU A 159 18.20 13.65 24.53
CA LEU A 159 16.74 13.75 24.59
C LEU A 159 16.24 13.38 25.99
N ASP A 160 15.18 14.04 26.45
CA ASP A 160 14.50 13.66 27.67
C ASP A 160 13.54 12.47 27.45
N ASN A 161 12.94 11.96 28.52
CA ASN A 161 12.01 10.82 28.47
C ASN A 161 10.63 11.16 27.86
N LEU A 162 10.45 12.37 27.32
CA LEU A 162 9.23 12.85 26.65
C LEU A 162 9.48 13.17 25.17
N THR A 163 10.68 12.90 24.67
CA THR A 163 11.07 13.09 23.28
C THR A 163 11.55 11.78 22.68
N PHE A 164 10.83 11.28 21.68
CA PHE A 164 11.07 9.98 21.09
C PHE A 164 11.35 10.12 19.60
N TYR A 165 12.43 9.52 19.15
CA TYR A 165 12.83 9.50 17.75
C TYR A 165 13.19 8.09 17.32
N GLN A 166 12.68 7.68 16.17
CA GLN A 166 13.01 6.40 15.56
C GLN A 166 12.84 6.49 14.04
N ARG A 167 13.68 5.75 13.32
CA ARG A 167 13.41 5.42 11.92
C ARG A 167 12.46 4.23 11.87
N PHE A 168 11.27 4.47 11.37
CA PHE A 168 10.31 3.43 11.04
C PHE A 168 10.79 2.65 9.80
N THR A 169 10.92 1.33 9.94
CA THR A 169 11.21 0.38 8.85
C THR A 169 9.93 -0.40 8.55
N GLU A 170 9.47 -0.36 7.29
CA GLU A 170 8.26 -1.08 6.86
C GLU A 170 8.55 -2.57 6.71
N GLU A 171 8.62 -3.29 7.83
CA GLU A 171 8.85 -4.74 7.83
C GLU A 171 7.59 -5.57 8.12
N LYS A 172 6.52 -4.96 8.68
CA LYS A 172 5.18 -5.56 8.90
C LYS A 172 4.16 -4.48 9.31
N GLN A 173 2.87 -4.75 9.14
CA GLN A 173 1.84 -3.97 9.86
C GLN A 173 2.01 -4.16 11.37
N PRO A 174 2.05 -3.07 12.16
CA PRO A 174 2.24 -3.18 13.60
C PRO A 174 0.99 -3.76 14.26
N LYS A 175 1.18 -4.80 15.06
CA LYS A 175 0.11 -5.48 15.79
C LYS A 175 0.25 -5.19 17.27
N VAL A 176 -0.72 -4.46 17.83
CA VAL A 176 -0.71 -4.11 19.24
C VAL A 176 -1.37 -5.23 20.05
N VAL A 177 -0.72 -5.66 21.12
CA VAL A 177 -1.31 -6.55 22.14
C VAL A 177 -1.77 -5.70 23.31
N PHE A 178 -3.02 -5.84 23.76
CA PHE A 178 -3.44 -5.24 25.02
C PHE A 178 -3.27 -6.24 26.16
N LEU A 179 -2.63 -5.79 27.24
CA LEU A 179 -2.46 -6.54 28.48
C LEU A 179 -3.37 -5.96 29.56
N PHE A 180 -4.13 -6.81 30.24
CA PHE A 180 -5.05 -6.43 31.31
C PHE A 180 -4.59 -7.01 32.63
N THR A 181 -4.53 -6.19 33.67
CA THR A 181 -3.75 -6.45 34.87
C THR A 181 -4.54 -7.20 35.95
N GLY A 182 -3.80 -7.77 36.90
CA GLY A 182 -4.35 -8.43 38.07
C GLY A 182 -4.71 -7.45 39.21
N GLN A 183 -5.29 -7.98 40.29
CA GLN A 183 -5.68 -7.19 41.47
C GLN A 183 -4.54 -6.33 42.07
N GLY A 184 -3.30 -6.82 41.98
CA GLY A 184 -2.14 -6.14 42.57
C GLY A 184 -1.85 -4.74 42.00
N ALA A 185 -2.43 -4.36 40.87
CA ALA A 185 -2.25 -3.04 40.25
C ALA A 185 -3.07 -1.92 40.90
N CYS A 186 -4.11 -2.26 41.66
CA CYS A 186 -5.05 -1.31 42.22
C CYS A 186 -4.43 -0.35 43.25
N TYR A 187 -4.83 0.92 43.23
CA TYR A 187 -4.50 1.91 44.27
C TYR A 187 -5.52 3.06 44.30
N PRO A 188 -5.71 3.73 45.46
CA PRO A 188 -6.56 4.92 45.58
C PRO A 188 -6.23 6.04 44.58
N GLY A 189 -7.23 6.59 43.90
CA GLY A 189 -7.06 7.69 42.95
C GLY A 189 -6.58 7.28 41.55
N MET A 190 -6.53 5.97 41.25
CA MET A 190 -6.14 5.49 39.92
C MET A 190 -7.08 6.00 38.82
N GLY A 191 -6.58 6.79 37.88
CA GLY A 191 -7.38 7.37 36.77
C GLY A 191 -8.11 8.68 37.10
N ASP A 192 -7.95 9.26 38.30
CA ASP A 192 -8.66 10.49 38.72
C ASP A 192 -8.42 11.67 37.77
N GLN A 193 -7.17 11.85 37.35
CA GLN A 193 -6.81 12.91 36.40
C GLN A 193 -7.57 12.77 35.07
N LEU A 194 -7.65 11.55 34.52
CA LEU A 194 -8.38 11.28 33.28
C LEU A 194 -9.88 11.49 33.48
N TYR A 195 -10.44 11.02 34.60
CA TYR A 195 -11.84 11.25 34.92
C TYR A 195 -12.18 12.75 34.93
N LYS A 196 -11.29 13.59 35.48
CA LYS A 196 -11.46 15.05 35.53
C LYS A 196 -11.28 15.75 34.19
N THR A 197 -10.48 15.21 33.26
CA THR A 197 -9.99 15.96 32.09
C THR A 197 -10.33 15.36 30.72
N GLU A 198 -10.68 14.08 30.63
CA GLU A 198 -11.05 13.39 29.38
C GLU A 198 -12.54 12.98 29.40
N PRO A 199 -13.41 13.69 28.66
CA PRO A 199 -14.85 13.43 28.67
C PRO A 199 -15.25 12.00 28.28
N ARG A 200 -14.56 11.36 27.32
CA ARG A 200 -14.91 9.99 26.90
C ARG A 200 -14.56 8.97 27.97
N PHE A 201 -13.41 9.12 28.62
CA PHE A 201 -13.02 8.26 29.73
C PHE A 201 -14.01 8.37 30.89
N ARG A 202 -14.39 9.61 31.24
CA ARG A 202 -15.43 9.87 32.25
C ARG A 202 -16.74 9.17 31.90
N GLN A 203 -17.20 9.30 30.64
CA GLN A 203 -18.41 8.63 30.16
C GLN A 203 -18.36 7.10 30.35
N TYR A 204 -17.23 6.45 30.06
CA TYR A 204 -17.10 5.01 30.23
C TYR A 204 -17.05 4.59 31.71
N ILE A 205 -16.43 5.39 32.58
CA ILE A 205 -16.48 5.15 34.04
C ILE A 205 -17.91 5.34 34.55
N ASP A 206 -18.61 6.38 34.13
CA ASP A 206 -19.99 6.66 34.55
C ASP A 206 -20.94 5.56 34.09
N GLN A 207 -20.76 5.03 32.87
CA GLN A 207 -21.51 3.87 32.38
C GLN A 207 -21.27 2.63 33.27
N CYS A 208 -20.02 2.36 33.65
CA CYS A 208 -19.71 1.25 34.56
C CYS A 208 -20.32 1.49 35.96
N ALA A 209 -20.26 2.73 36.45
CA ALA A 209 -20.81 3.12 37.74
C ALA A 209 -22.33 2.96 37.80
N GLU A 210 -23.03 3.32 36.71
CA GLU A 210 -24.48 3.14 36.58
C GLU A 210 -24.85 1.66 36.71
N ILE A 211 -24.16 0.77 35.99
CA ILE A 211 -24.39 -0.68 36.08
C ILE A 211 -24.08 -1.18 37.50
N LEU A 212 -22.94 -0.77 38.07
CA LEU A 212 -22.48 -1.21 39.39
C LEU A 212 -23.30 -0.66 40.56
N SER A 213 -24.11 0.38 40.34
CA SER A 213 -24.98 0.95 41.38
C SER A 213 -26.00 -0.05 41.96
N ASN A 214 -26.35 -1.09 41.18
CA ASN A 214 -27.22 -2.18 41.64
C ASN A 214 -26.49 -3.24 42.49
N TYR A 215 -25.16 -3.17 42.55
CA TYR A 215 -24.31 -4.23 43.10
C TYR A 215 -23.41 -3.77 44.24
N LEU A 216 -22.99 -2.50 44.24
CA LEU A 216 -22.08 -1.93 45.23
C LEU A 216 -22.84 -1.03 46.21
N GLU A 217 -22.44 -1.07 47.48
CA GLU A 217 -23.03 -0.22 48.54
C GLU A 217 -22.70 1.26 48.34
N TYR A 218 -21.53 1.55 47.76
CA TYR A 218 -21.04 2.90 47.52
C TYR A 218 -20.86 3.14 46.01
N PRO A 219 -21.07 4.38 45.52
CA PRO A 219 -20.81 4.72 44.13
C PRO A 219 -19.37 4.40 43.73
N LEU A 220 -19.18 3.87 42.52
CA LEU A 220 -17.85 3.51 42.00
C LEU A 220 -16.87 4.70 42.07
N GLN A 221 -17.34 5.91 41.80
CA GLN A 221 -16.52 7.12 41.83
C GLN A 221 -15.98 7.42 43.23
N GLU A 222 -16.76 7.17 44.29
CA GLU A 222 -16.30 7.35 45.67
C GLU A 222 -15.24 6.31 46.06
N ILE A 223 -15.36 5.09 45.54
CA ILE A 223 -14.40 4.01 45.73
C ILE A 223 -13.09 4.28 44.97
N LEU A 224 -13.16 4.85 43.76
CA LEU A 224 -11.98 5.15 42.93
C LEU A 224 -11.28 6.44 43.35
N PHE A 225 -12.03 7.50 43.65
CA PHE A 225 -11.53 8.87 43.73
C PHE A 225 -11.90 9.62 45.02
N GLY A 226 -12.86 9.12 45.79
CA GLY A 226 -13.47 9.84 46.91
C GLY A 226 -13.08 9.33 48.30
N GLU A 227 -14.00 9.43 49.25
CA GLU A 227 -13.73 9.14 50.67
C GLU A 227 -13.63 7.63 50.97
N HIS A 228 -14.20 6.80 50.10
CA HIS A 228 -14.27 5.34 50.28
C HIS A 228 -13.14 4.55 49.58
N THR A 229 -12.04 5.21 49.24
CA THR A 229 -10.90 4.58 48.55
C THR A 229 -10.20 3.48 49.35
N ASN A 230 -10.36 3.45 50.68
CA ASN A 230 -9.90 2.36 51.53
C ASN A 230 -10.58 1.01 51.21
N LEU A 231 -11.77 1.03 50.63
CA LEU A 231 -12.49 -0.18 50.19
C LEU A 231 -11.76 -0.92 49.06
N LEU A 232 -10.87 -0.26 48.31
CA LEU A 232 -10.04 -0.92 47.30
C LEU A 232 -9.09 -1.99 47.88
N ASN A 233 -8.92 -2.05 49.20
CA ASN A 233 -8.20 -3.16 49.86
C ASN A 233 -9.05 -4.42 50.03
N GLN A 234 -10.36 -4.34 49.79
CA GLN A 234 -11.30 -5.45 49.85
C GLN A 234 -11.56 -5.97 48.43
N THR A 235 -11.43 -7.27 48.24
CA THR A 235 -11.56 -7.95 46.94
C THR A 235 -12.92 -7.69 46.29
N ALA A 236 -14.00 -7.60 47.07
CA ALA A 236 -15.35 -7.33 46.59
C ALA A 236 -15.48 -5.97 45.87
N TYR A 237 -14.66 -4.98 46.23
CA TYR A 237 -14.66 -3.65 45.62
C TYR A 237 -13.50 -3.48 44.63
N ALA A 238 -12.34 -4.08 44.91
CA ALA A 238 -11.16 -3.97 44.07
C ALA A 238 -11.39 -4.55 42.66
N GLN A 239 -11.97 -5.75 42.55
CA GLN A 239 -12.15 -6.42 41.26
C GLN A 239 -13.09 -5.64 40.30
N PRO A 240 -14.30 -5.21 40.70
CA PRO A 240 -15.15 -4.39 39.84
C PRO A 240 -14.53 -3.01 39.55
N ALA A 241 -13.80 -2.41 40.48
CA ALA A 241 -13.12 -1.14 40.25
C ALA A 241 -12.01 -1.25 39.20
N ILE A 242 -11.21 -2.32 39.25
CA ILE A 242 -10.19 -2.62 38.23
C ILE A 242 -10.86 -2.86 36.88
N PHE A 243 -11.91 -3.68 36.84
CA PHE A 243 -12.63 -3.96 35.60
C PHE A 243 -13.10 -2.66 34.94
N ALA A 244 -13.79 -1.80 35.70
CA ALA A 244 -14.31 -0.54 35.19
C ALA A 244 -13.20 0.39 34.68
N LEU A 245 -12.09 0.50 35.43
CA LEU A 245 -10.95 1.30 35.01
C LEU A 245 -10.33 0.78 33.72
N GLU A 246 -9.96 -0.50 33.68
CA GLU A 246 -9.30 -1.10 32.52
C GLU A 246 -10.18 -1.08 31.27
N TYR A 247 -11.49 -1.31 31.44
CA TYR A 247 -12.48 -1.15 30.37
C TYR A 247 -12.50 0.28 29.85
N ALA A 248 -12.59 1.28 30.73
CA ALA A 248 -12.62 2.69 30.33
C ALA A 248 -11.34 3.13 29.62
N VAL A 249 -10.16 2.68 30.08
CA VAL A 249 -8.88 2.93 29.39
C VAL A 249 -8.83 2.25 28.03
N ALA A 250 -9.27 0.98 27.92
CA ALA A 250 -9.33 0.26 26.64
C ALA A 250 -10.23 0.98 25.63
N MET A 251 -11.39 1.43 26.08
CA MET A 251 -12.36 2.13 25.24
C MET A 251 -11.87 3.53 24.84
N LEU A 252 -11.11 4.21 25.71
CA LEU A 252 -10.42 5.45 25.36
C LEU A 252 -9.42 5.24 24.22
N TRP A 253 -8.53 4.24 24.34
CA TRP A 253 -7.59 3.88 23.27
C TRP A 253 -8.28 3.55 21.95
N LYS A 254 -9.33 2.72 21.99
CA LYS A 254 -10.16 2.40 20.80
C LYS A 254 -10.79 3.65 20.19
N SER A 255 -11.22 4.62 21.03
CA SER A 255 -11.79 5.89 20.54
C SER A 255 -10.78 6.74 19.76
N TRP A 256 -9.49 6.60 20.05
CA TRP A 256 -8.40 7.23 19.30
C TRP A 256 -7.95 6.42 18.07
N GLY A 257 -8.57 5.27 17.82
CA GLY A 257 -8.23 4.36 16.71
C GLY A 257 -7.16 3.32 17.05
N ILE A 258 -6.70 3.23 18.30
CA ILE A 258 -5.76 2.19 18.73
C ILE A 258 -6.56 0.93 19.08
N THR A 259 -6.48 -0.07 18.21
CA THR A 259 -7.21 -1.34 18.37
C THR A 259 -6.23 -2.51 18.59
N PRO A 260 -6.50 -3.41 19.54
CA PRO A 260 -5.66 -4.59 19.75
C PRO A 260 -5.89 -5.64 18.68
N SER A 261 -4.81 -6.33 18.32
CA SER A 261 -4.80 -7.53 17.46
C SER A 261 -4.74 -8.83 18.28
N LEU A 262 -4.49 -8.74 19.58
CA LEU A 262 -4.46 -9.82 20.55
C LEU A 262 -4.71 -9.26 21.95
N LEU A 263 -5.41 -10.01 22.79
CA LEU A 263 -5.75 -9.66 24.16
C LEU A 263 -5.15 -10.72 25.10
N ILE A 264 -4.52 -10.26 26.19
CA ILE A 264 -4.02 -11.11 27.27
C ILE A 264 -4.50 -10.50 28.58
N GLY A 265 -5.16 -11.29 29.43
CA GLY A 265 -5.56 -10.85 30.76
C GLY A 265 -4.93 -11.67 31.86
N HIS A 266 -4.63 -11.03 32.99
CA HIS A 266 -4.09 -11.69 34.17
C HIS A 266 -5.14 -11.76 35.27
N SER A 267 -5.63 -12.97 35.60
CA SER A 267 -6.65 -13.17 36.63
C SER A 267 -7.92 -12.32 36.37
N VAL A 268 -8.18 -11.28 37.17
CA VAL A 268 -9.31 -10.34 36.97
C VAL A 268 -9.25 -9.67 35.59
N GLY A 269 -8.06 -9.35 35.07
CA GLY A 269 -7.89 -8.71 33.77
C GLY A 269 -8.38 -9.56 32.60
N GLU A 270 -8.48 -10.89 32.76
CA GLU A 270 -9.03 -11.76 31.72
C GLU A 270 -10.53 -11.54 31.49
N TYR A 271 -11.27 -11.14 32.53
CA TYR A 271 -12.69 -10.78 32.39
C TYR A 271 -12.83 -9.49 31.59
N VAL A 272 -11.92 -8.53 31.77
CA VAL A 272 -11.88 -7.29 30.97
C VAL A 272 -11.51 -7.61 29.53
N ALA A 273 -10.47 -8.41 29.32
CA ALA A 273 -10.05 -8.87 28.01
C ALA A 273 -11.18 -9.59 27.27
N ALA A 274 -11.91 -10.48 27.94
CA ALA A 274 -13.07 -11.17 27.39
C ALA A 274 -14.22 -10.21 27.03
N CYS A 275 -14.51 -9.20 27.87
CA CYS A 275 -15.48 -8.16 27.53
C CYS A 275 -15.08 -7.37 26.29
N ILE A 276 -13.82 -6.93 26.21
CA ILE A 276 -13.29 -6.18 25.06
C ILE A 276 -13.27 -7.04 23.79
N ALA A 277 -13.06 -8.36 23.92
CA ALA A 277 -13.15 -9.32 22.84
C ALA A 277 -14.59 -9.61 22.40
N GLY A 278 -15.61 -9.12 23.11
CA GLY A 278 -17.01 -9.36 22.80
C GLY A 278 -17.51 -10.75 23.24
N VAL A 279 -16.84 -11.41 24.19
CA VAL A 279 -17.27 -12.70 24.76
C VAL A 279 -18.58 -12.54 25.53
N PHE A 280 -18.75 -11.44 26.24
CA PHE A 280 -19.98 -11.07 26.94
C PHE A 280 -20.14 -9.55 26.97
N SER A 281 -21.35 -9.06 27.27
CA SER A 281 -21.63 -7.62 27.38
C SER A 281 -20.95 -6.98 28.59
N LEU A 282 -20.86 -5.65 28.61
CA LEU A 282 -20.32 -4.91 29.75
C LEU A 282 -21.09 -5.20 31.04
N GLU A 283 -22.42 -5.24 30.96
CA GLU A 283 -23.31 -5.50 32.09
C GLU A 283 -23.10 -6.89 32.67
N ALA A 284 -23.03 -7.92 31.80
CA ALA A 284 -22.77 -9.28 32.21
C ALA A 284 -21.37 -9.44 32.82
N GLY A 285 -20.36 -8.80 32.23
CA GLY A 285 -18.99 -8.82 32.74
C GLY A 285 -18.86 -8.18 34.11
N LEU A 286 -19.47 -7.00 34.30
CA LEU A 286 -19.50 -6.30 35.59
C LEU A 286 -20.28 -7.09 36.65
N GLY A 287 -21.43 -7.69 36.28
CA GLY A 287 -22.18 -8.56 37.19
C GLY A 287 -21.36 -9.77 37.64
N LEU A 288 -20.69 -10.46 36.70
CA LEU A 288 -19.85 -11.62 37.01
C LEU A 288 -18.68 -11.27 37.92
N ILE A 289 -17.99 -10.15 37.64
CA ILE A 289 -16.81 -9.77 38.41
C ILE A 289 -17.15 -9.29 39.82
N VAL A 290 -18.33 -8.68 40.01
CA VAL A 290 -18.88 -8.40 41.34
C VAL A 290 -19.07 -9.71 42.10
N LYS A 291 -19.75 -10.70 41.51
CA LYS A 291 -20.00 -11.99 42.18
C LYS A 291 -18.71 -12.71 42.52
N ARG A 292 -17.76 -12.74 41.58
CA ARG A 292 -16.41 -13.26 41.83
C ARG A 292 -15.75 -12.57 43.03
N GLY A 293 -15.75 -11.24 43.05
CA GLY A 293 -15.14 -10.45 44.11
C GLY A 293 -15.79 -10.69 45.48
N GLN A 294 -17.11 -10.71 45.54
CA GLN A 294 -17.89 -10.96 46.75
C GLN A 294 -17.63 -12.36 47.32
N LEU A 295 -17.71 -13.39 46.47
CA LEU A 295 -17.44 -14.77 46.87
C LEU A 295 -15.98 -14.95 47.33
N MET A 296 -15.01 -14.42 46.57
CA MET A 296 -13.61 -14.49 46.97
C MET A 296 -13.31 -13.71 48.27
N GLN A 297 -14.15 -12.76 48.66
CA GLN A 297 -13.99 -12.05 49.93
C GLN A 297 -14.38 -12.91 51.13
N THR A 298 -15.26 -13.90 50.98
CA THR A 298 -15.74 -14.78 52.07
C THR A 298 -14.81 -15.95 52.35
N THR A 299 -13.83 -16.20 51.47
CA THR A 299 -12.88 -17.31 51.66
C THR A 299 -11.98 -17.07 52.87
N LYS A 300 -11.46 -18.16 53.44
CA LYS A 300 -10.50 -18.11 54.55
C LYS A 300 -9.29 -17.25 54.16
N ILE A 301 -8.90 -16.35 55.05
CA ILE A 301 -7.71 -15.51 54.89
C ILE A 301 -6.48 -16.41 54.73
N GLY A 302 -5.68 -16.13 53.71
CA GLY A 302 -4.44 -16.84 53.44
C GLY A 302 -3.35 -15.87 52.99
N LYS A 303 -2.29 -16.39 52.35
CA LYS A 303 -1.19 -15.60 51.83
C LYS A 303 -0.81 -16.01 50.41
N MET A 304 -0.26 -15.05 49.69
CA MET A 304 0.39 -15.27 48.40
C MET A 304 1.84 -14.76 48.47
N ALA A 305 2.76 -15.48 47.84
CA ALA A 305 4.16 -15.11 47.79
C ALA A 305 4.78 -15.45 46.42
N ALA A 306 5.62 -14.55 45.91
CA ALA A 306 6.51 -14.84 44.80
C ALA A 306 7.76 -15.57 45.31
N ILE A 307 8.07 -16.70 44.68
CA ILE A 307 9.31 -17.45 44.81
C ILE A 307 10.15 -17.13 43.58
N PHE A 308 11.38 -16.64 43.79
CA PHE A 308 12.31 -16.33 42.71
C PHE A 308 13.15 -17.57 42.35
N ALA A 309 12.49 -18.54 41.74
CA ALA A 309 13.06 -19.79 41.24
C ALA A 309 12.25 -20.29 40.03
N ASP A 310 12.68 -21.37 39.39
CA ASP A 310 11.91 -22.02 38.33
C ASP A 310 10.70 -22.81 38.85
N GLU A 311 9.80 -23.17 37.93
CA GLU A 311 8.57 -23.90 38.22
C GLU A 311 8.83 -25.25 38.88
N ALA A 312 9.84 -26.00 38.43
CA ALA A 312 10.18 -27.31 38.97
C ALA A 312 10.63 -27.21 40.45
N THR A 313 11.43 -26.20 40.77
CA THR A 313 11.86 -25.89 42.13
C THR A 313 10.68 -25.47 42.99
N ALA A 314 9.81 -24.60 42.49
CA ALA A 314 8.59 -24.19 43.20
C ALA A 314 7.67 -25.39 43.49
N LEU A 315 7.45 -26.28 42.51
CA LEU A 315 6.68 -27.51 42.67
C LEU A 315 7.28 -28.43 43.75
N SER A 316 8.61 -28.59 43.74
CA SER A 316 9.33 -29.40 44.74
C SER A 316 9.15 -28.82 46.15
N LEU A 317 9.20 -27.50 46.30
CA LEU A 317 9.02 -26.81 47.59
C LEU A 317 7.60 -26.96 48.15
N ILE A 318 6.58 -27.01 47.28
CA ILE A 318 5.17 -27.12 47.70
C ILE A 318 4.63 -28.54 47.72
N GLN A 319 5.42 -29.55 47.31
CA GLN A 319 4.96 -30.94 47.15
C GLN A 319 4.26 -31.49 48.41
N ASN A 320 4.84 -31.21 49.59
CA ASN A 320 4.30 -31.62 50.90
C ASN A 320 3.10 -30.79 51.38
N TYR A 321 2.76 -29.71 50.67
CA TYR A 321 1.68 -28.77 50.99
C TYR A 321 0.60 -28.73 49.91
N SER A 322 0.57 -29.69 48.98
CA SER A 322 -0.32 -29.71 47.82
C SER A 322 -1.82 -29.59 48.15
N ASN A 323 -2.24 -29.98 49.35
CA ASN A 323 -3.62 -29.85 49.84
C ASN A 323 -3.97 -28.42 50.32
N THR A 324 -2.97 -27.61 50.69
CA THR A 324 -3.17 -26.28 51.30
C THR A 324 -2.56 -25.14 50.50
N VAL A 325 -1.67 -25.44 49.54
CA VAL A 325 -0.94 -24.49 48.70
C VAL A 325 -0.95 -24.96 47.24
N SER A 326 -1.08 -24.01 46.32
CA SER A 326 -0.90 -24.25 44.89
C SER A 326 -0.04 -23.15 44.27
N ILE A 327 0.52 -23.43 43.08
CA ILE A 327 1.00 -22.35 42.20
C ILE A 327 -0.23 -21.57 41.74
N ALA A 328 -0.16 -20.25 41.87
CA ALA A 328 -1.21 -19.32 41.49
C ALA A 328 -0.91 -18.55 40.21
N ALA A 329 0.35 -18.33 39.87
CA ALA A 329 0.72 -17.69 38.61
C ALA A 329 2.16 -18.02 38.21
N ILE A 330 2.36 -18.19 36.92
CA ILE A 330 3.67 -18.36 36.28
C ILE A 330 3.89 -17.12 35.40
N ASN A 331 4.56 -16.12 35.97
CA ASN A 331 4.72 -14.80 35.33
C ASN A 331 6.06 -14.67 34.57
N HIS A 332 7.08 -15.42 35.01
CA HIS A 332 8.44 -15.38 34.47
C HIS A 332 9.10 -16.76 34.73
N PRO A 333 10.07 -17.22 33.90
CA PRO A 333 10.72 -18.52 34.10
C PRO A 333 11.40 -18.70 35.46
N GLN A 334 11.71 -17.60 36.15
CA GLN A 334 12.38 -17.54 37.44
C GLN A 334 11.57 -16.78 38.51
N GLN A 335 10.26 -16.63 38.32
CA GLN A 335 9.39 -15.99 39.29
C GLN A 335 7.99 -16.62 39.28
N ILE A 336 7.75 -17.47 40.26
CA ILE A 336 6.53 -18.26 40.42
C ILE A 336 5.77 -17.77 41.64
N VAL A 337 4.47 -17.56 41.52
CA VAL A 337 3.63 -17.15 42.65
C VAL A 337 2.95 -18.37 43.23
N ILE A 338 3.10 -18.58 44.53
CA ILE A 338 2.37 -19.58 45.31
C ILE A 338 1.30 -18.91 46.17
N SER A 339 0.24 -19.66 46.47
CA SER A 339 -0.94 -19.19 47.15
C SER A 339 -1.58 -20.29 47.97
N GLY A 340 -2.01 -19.98 49.19
CA GLY A 340 -2.63 -20.98 50.05
C GLY A 340 -2.80 -20.53 51.49
N GLU A 341 -2.85 -21.50 52.41
CA GLU A 341 -2.96 -21.24 53.85
C GLU A 341 -1.74 -20.50 54.40
N SER A 342 -1.98 -19.50 55.26
CA SER A 342 -0.92 -18.64 55.83
C SER A 342 0.22 -19.43 56.47
N ALA A 343 -0.10 -20.43 57.29
CA ALA A 343 0.90 -21.23 58.01
C ALA A 343 1.80 -22.02 57.04
N SER A 344 1.21 -22.66 56.02
CA SER A 344 1.97 -23.40 55.01
C SER A 344 2.87 -22.50 54.18
N ILE A 345 2.38 -21.32 53.74
CA ILE A 345 3.19 -20.35 52.99
C ILE A 345 4.38 -19.85 53.83
N GLU A 346 4.16 -19.58 55.12
CA GLU A 346 5.22 -19.15 56.04
C GLU A 346 6.31 -20.21 56.18
N GLU A 347 5.93 -21.48 56.33
CA GLU A 347 6.87 -22.61 56.44
C GLU A 347 7.67 -22.80 55.15
N ILE A 348 7.01 -22.72 53.99
CA ILE A 348 7.68 -22.76 52.67
C ILE A 348 8.71 -21.62 52.56
N ILE A 349 8.35 -20.40 52.97
CA ILE A 349 9.27 -19.25 52.93
C ILE A 349 10.46 -19.43 53.86
N ILE A 350 10.28 -20.03 55.04
CA ILE A 350 11.38 -20.38 55.94
C ILE A 350 12.32 -21.37 55.25
N ASN A 351 11.78 -22.40 54.60
CA ASN A 351 12.57 -23.37 53.83
C ASN A 351 13.31 -22.70 52.66
N CYS A 352 12.64 -21.83 51.89
CA CYS A 352 13.29 -21.04 50.84
C CYS A 352 14.48 -20.22 51.39
N LYS A 353 14.33 -19.58 52.55
CA LYS A 353 15.43 -18.84 53.19
C LYS A 353 16.61 -19.75 53.55
N GLN A 354 16.35 -20.96 54.05
CA GLN A 354 17.40 -21.95 54.34
C GLN A 354 18.13 -22.38 53.06
N GLN A 355 17.40 -22.50 51.94
CA GLN A 355 17.94 -22.81 50.62
C GLN A 355 18.48 -21.59 49.86
N LYS A 356 18.50 -20.41 50.49
CA LYS A 356 18.92 -19.12 49.88
C LYS A 356 18.11 -18.71 48.63
N ILE A 357 16.87 -19.16 48.54
CA ILE A 357 15.93 -18.76 47.50
C ILE A 357 15.21 -17.49 47.95
N ALA A 358 15.28 -16.43 47.15
CA ALA A 358 14.61 -15.18 47.44
C ALA A 358 13.08 -15.35 47.36
N THR A 359 12.36 -14.65 48.24
CA THR A 359 10.89 -14.68 48.31
C THR A 359 10.34 -13.30 48.62
N GLN A 360 9.13 -13.01 48.14
CA GLN A 360 8.43 -11.75 48.39
C GLN A 360 6.94 -12.00 48.61
N TYR A 361 6.40 -11.57 49.75
CA TYR A 361 4.95 -11.58 49.98
C TYR A 361 4.24 -10.60 49.04
N LEU A 362 3.07 -10.99 48.55
CA LEU A 362 2.18 -10.09 47.81
C LEU A 362 1.21 -9.42 48.79
N SER A 363 0.94 -8.14 48.56
CA SER A 363 0.03 -7.33 49.39
C SER A 363 -1.44 -7.62 49.08
N VAL A 364 -1.86 -8.88 49.27
CA VAL A 364 -3.25 -9.33 49.13
C VAL A 364 -3.62 -10.19 50.34
N THR A 365 -4.86 -10.07 50.78
CA THR A 365 -5.39 -10.76 51.96
C THR A 365 -6.01 -12.12 51.64
N GLN A 366 -6.32 -12.36 50.37
CA GLN A 366 -6.92 -13.60 49.88
C GLN A 366 -5.93 -14.42 49.04
N SER A 367 -6.08 -15.73 49.10
CA SER A 367 -5.24 -16.70 48.39
C SER A 367 -5.88 -17.14 47.07
N PHE A 368 -5.86 -16.27 46.07
CA PHE A 368 -6.40 -16.56 44.74
C PHE A 368 -5.73 -17.78 44.10
N HIS A 369 -6.44 -18.51 43.23
CA HIS A 369 -5.88 -19.63 42.47
C HIS A 369 -5.28 -20.74 43.37
N SER A 370 -5.98 -21.04 44.48
CA SER A 370 -5.54 -22.02 45.49
C SER A 370 -6.69 -22.90 45.97
N PRO A 371 -6.41 -23.97 46.76
CA PRO A 371 -7.46 -24.81 47.34
C PRO A 371 -8.46 -24.02 48.21
N LEU A 372 -8.08 -22.84 48.71
CA LEU A 372 -8.98 -21.97 49.49
C LEU A 372 -10.12 -21.38 48.66
N MET A 373 -10.07 -21.48 47.32
CA MET A 373 -11.17 -21.10 46.44
C MET A 373 -12.25 -22.18 46.31
N GLU A 374 -11.96 -23.45 46.61
CA GLU A 374 -12.91 -24.57 46.44
C GLU A 374 -14.31 -24.32 47.03
N PRO A 375 -14.47 -23.73 48.23
CA PRO A 375 -15.79 -23.52 48.83
C PRO A 375 -16.75 -22.65 48.00
N ILE A 376 -16.20 -21.78 47.14
CA ILE A 376 -17.01 -20.82 46.37
C ILE A 376 -17.22 -21.23 44.91
N LEU A 377 -16.51 -22.26 44.42
CA LEU A 377 -16.46 -22.56 42.98
C LEU A 377 -17.81 -22.98 42.41
N ASN A 378 -18.60 -23.75 43.16
CA ASN A 378 -19.91 -24.22 42.70
C ASN A 378 -20.91 -23.06 42.58
N GLU A 379 -20.93 -22.16 43.56
CA GLU A 379 -21.78 -20.96 43.54
C GLU A 379 -21.35 -20.01 42.41
N PHE A 380 -20.04 -19.82 42.24
CA PHE A 380 -19.52 -18.99 41.15
C PHE A 380 -19.85 -19.56 39.77
N GLU A 381 -19.75 -20.88 39.57
CA GLU A 381 -20.13 -21.54 38.31
C GLU A 381 -21.63 -21.40 38.02
N GLN A 382 -22.49 -21.45 39.04
CA GLN A 382 -23.93 -21.22 38.87
C GLN A 382 -24.23 -19.81 38.41
N GLU A 383 -23.57 -18.80 38.99
CA GLU A 383 -23.71 -17.40 38.55
C GLU A 383 -23.17 -17.21 37.12
N ALA A 384 -22.00 -17.81 36.81
CA ALA A 384 -21.43 -17.79 35.47
C ALA A 384 -22.35 -18.49 34.43
N GLY A 385 -23.07 -19.54 34.83
CA GLY A 385 -24.02 -20.26 33.99
C GLY A 385 -25.22 -19.45 33.52
N GLN A 386 -25.49 -18.29 34.13
CA GLN A 386 -26.58 -17.39 33.74
C GLN A 386 -26.18 -16.43 32.60
N ILE A 387 -24.91 -16.41 32.21
CA ILE A 387 -24.38 -15.48 31.21
C ILE A 387 -24.37 -16.11 29.82
N SER A 388 -24.76 -15.32 28.82
CA SER A 388 -24.63 -15.69 27.41
C SER A 388 -23.24 -15.37 26.89
N TYR A 389 -22.48 -16.42 26.55
CA TYR A 389 -21.12 -16.30 26.04
C TYR A 389 -21.08 -16.39 24.50
N HIS A 390 -20.22 -15.59 23.90
CA HIS A 390 -19.97 -15.53 22.47
C HIS A 390 -18.51 -15.83 22.16
N ARG A 391 -18.25 -16.26 20.93
CA ARG A 391 -16.88 -16.45 20.44
C ARG A 391 -16.13 -15.11 20.45
N PRO A 392 -14.86 -15.06 20.92
CA PRO A 392 -14.05 -13.85 20.84
C PRO A 392 -13.97 -13.28 19.42
N GLN A 393 -14.30 -12.00 19.26
CA GLN A 393 -14.18 -11.24 18.00
C GLN A 393 -12.77 -10.69 17.78
N ILE A 394 -12.01 -10.58 18.86
CA ILE A 394 -10.57 -10.26 18.87
C ILE A 394 -9.86 -11.46 19.49
N LEU A 395 -8.69 -11.84 18.95
CA LEU A 395 -7.92 -12.96 19.49
C LEU A 395 -7.67 -12.74 20.99
N LEU A 396 -8.02 -13.75 21.78
CA LEU A 396 -7.89 -13.75 23.23
C LEU A 396 -7.09 -14.99 23.64
N LEU A 397 -6.05 -14.80 24.47
CA LEU A 397 -5.32 -15.92 25.06
C LEU A 397 -5.97 -16.35 26.37
N SER A 398 -6.13 -17.65 26.53
CA SER A 398 -6.60 -18.31 27.74
C SER A 398 -5.59 -18.10 28.87
N GLY A 399 -6.06 -17.60 30.00
CA GLY A 399 -5.26 -17.46 31.21
C GLY A 399 -4.86 -18.80 31.85
N ILE A 400 -5.47 -19.92 31.41
CA ILE A 400 -5.26 -21.26 31.99
C ILE A 400 -4.13 -22.04 31.30
N ASP A 401 -3.96 -21.88 29.99
CA ASP A 401 -3.00 -22.65 29.20
C ASP A 401 -2.20 -21.82 28.18
N GLY A 402 -2.47 -20.51 28.09
CA GLY A 402 -1.79 -19.57 27.20
C GLY A 402 -2.09 -19.78 25.71
N LYS A 403 -3.09 -20.58 25.36
CA LYS A 403 -3.50 -20.82 23.96
C LYS A 403 -4.59 -19.83 23.53
N ILE A 404 -4.79 -19.70 22.22
CA ILE A 404 -5.88 -18.89 21.67
C ILE A 404 -7.21 -19.57 22.00
N LEU A 405 -8.15 -18.80 22.56
CA LEU A 405 -9.53 -19.23 22.73
C LEU A 405 -10.25 -19.20 21.37
N GLU A 406 -10.38 -20.36 20.74
CA GLU A 406 -11.06 -20.48 19.44
C GLU A 406 -12.58 -20.49 19.57
N ASN A 407 -13.11 -20.96 20.70
CA ASN A 407 -14.53 -21.07 21.02
C ASN A 407 -14.91 -20.12 22.16
N ALA A 408 -16.22 -19.91 22.36
CA ALA A 408 -16.73 -19.18 23.52
C ALA A 408 -16.35 -19.93 24.81
N PRO A 409 -15.74 -19.27 25.82
CA PRO A 409 -15.59 -19.87 27.14
C PRO A 409 -16.97 -20.04 27.79
N ASP A 410 -17.11 -21.07 28.62
CA ASP A 410 -18.34 -21.36 29.36
C ASP A 410 -18.18 -21.13 30.86
N ALA A 411 -19.21 -21.43 31.65
CA ALA A 411 -19.17 -21.28 33.11
C ALA A 411 -18.06 -22.15 33.76
N SER A 412 -17.85 -23.37 33.23
CA SER A 412 -16.80 -24.28 33.69
C SER A 412 -15.41 -23.69 33.44
N TYR A 413 -15.19 -23.01 32.32
CA TYR A 413 -13.96 -22.26 32.06
C TYR A 413 -13.69 -21.24 33.17
N TRP A 414 -14.66 -20.39 33.50
CA TRP A 414 -14.47 -19.36 34.54
C TRP A 414 -14.29 -19.96 35.94
N ARG A 415 -14.96 -21.07 36.25
CA ARG A 415 -14.71 -21.86 37.46
C ARG A 415 -13.25 -22.32 37.53
N GLN A 416 -12.73 -22.90 36.44
CA GLN A 416 -11.35 -23.36 36.36
C GLN A 416 -10.38 -22.17 36.48
N GLN A 417 -10.66 -21.06 35.79
CA GLN A 417 -9.86 -19.84 35.81
C GLN A 417 -9.71 -19.24 37.22
N CYS A 418 -10.75 -19.34 38.06
CA CYS A 418 -10.70 -18.91 39.46
C CYS A 418 -9.78 -19.79 40.35
N ARG A 419 -9.53 -21.04 39.95
CA ARG A 419 -8.87 -22.04 40.77
C ARG A 419 -7.46 -22.41 40.30
N GLN A 420 -7.24 -22.43 38.99
CA GLN A 420 -6.01 -22.87 38.34
C GLN A 420 -4.97 -21.74 38.23
N PRO A 421 -3.67 -22.07 38.10
CA PRO A 421 -2.63 -21.05 37.96
C PRO A 421 -2.81 -20.19 36.71
N VAL A 422 -2.53 -18.89 36.84
CA VAL A 422 -2.46 -17.96 35.69
C VAL A 422 -1.19 -18.23 34.89
N GLN A 423 -1.35 -18.68 33.65
CA GLN A 423 -0.28 -18.98 32.70
C GLN A 423 0.12 -17.75 31.86
N PHE A 424 0.56 -16.68 32.52
CA PHE A 424 0.95 -15.44 31.83
C PHE A 424 2.19 -15.65 30.94
N LEU A 425 3.20 -16.37 31.42
CA LEU A 425 4.39 -16.68 30.64
C LEU A 425 4.05 -17.49 29.37
N ALA A 426 3.15 -18.47 29.46
CA ALA A 426 2.70 -19.23 28.30
C ALA A 426 1.96 -18.33 27.29
N SER A 427 1.10 -17.44 27.79
CA SER A 427 0.41 -16.45 26.96
C SER A 427 1.40 -15.54 26.22
N LEU A 428 2.42 -15.07 26.93
CA LEU A 428 3.46 -14.23 26.34
C LEU A 428 4.26 -14.99 25.26
N ASN A 429 4.66 -16.23 25.54
CA ASN A 429 5.35 -17.06 24.57
C ASN A 429 4.50 -17.30 23.31
N THR A 430 3.20 -17.57 23.46
CA THR A 430 2.29 -17.70 22.32
C THR A 430 2.24 -16.41 21.49
N ALA A 431 2.20 -15.24 22.13
CA ALA A 431 2.21 -13.95 21.43
C ALA A 431 3.54 -13.71 20.70
N LEU A 432 4.68 -13.88 21.39
CA LEU A 432 6.01 -13.68 20.80
C LEU A 432 6.27 -14.64 19.63
N ASN A 433 5.93 -15.92 19.78
CA ASN A 433 6.07 -16.93 18.72
C ASN A 433 5.19 -16.64 17.49
N LYS A 434 4.08 -15.92 17.67
CA LYS A 434 3.23 -15.43 16.56
C LYS A 434 3.69 -14.09 15.98
N GLY A 435 4.83 -13.58 16.44
CA GLY A 435 5.48 -12.36 15.93
C GLY A 435 4.88 -11.07 16.45
N TYR A 436 4.18 -11.09 17.59
CA TYR A 436 3.75 -9.87 18.28
C TYR A 436 4.90 -9.29 19.09
N ASN A 437 5.21 -8.00 18.91
CA ASN A 437 6.34 -7.32 19.54
C ASN A 437 5.99 -5.95 20.14
N LEU A 438 4.71 -5.57 20.16
CA LEU A 438 4.24 -4.28 20.65
C LEU A 438 3.11 -4.50 21.65
N PHE A 439 3.42 -4.36 22.93
CA PHE A 439 2.55 -4.66 24.05
C PHE A 439 2.19 -3.38 24.78
N LEU A 440 0.88 -3.14 24.94
CA LEU A 440 0.34 -2.01 25.68
C LEU A 440 -0.43 -2.52 26.89
N GLU A 441 0.08 -2.23 28.08
CA GLU A 441 -0.64 -2.52 29.31
C GLU A 441 -1.76 -1.49 29.54
N VAL A 442 -2.98 -2.01 29.60
CA VAL A 442 -4.23 -1.29 29.78
C VAL A 442 -4.65 -1.48 31.23
N GLY A 443 -4.04 -0.68 32.11
CA GLY A 443 -4.24 -0.75 33.55
C GLY A 443 -3.76 0.50 34.27
N SER A 444 -3.87 0.49 35.60
CA SER A 444 -3.50 1.61 36.47
C SER A 444 -1.99 1.81 36.63
N ARG A 445 -1.18 0.75 36.41
CA ARG A 445 0.28 0.78 36.48
C ARG A 445 0.92 -0.39 35.71
N PRO A 446 2.19 -0.30 35.30
CA PRO A 446 2.82 -1.28 34.41
C PRO A 446 3.38 -2.53 35.11
N ILE A 447 2.55 -3.44 35.61
CA ILE A 447 3.04 -4.69 36.21
C ILE A 447 3.44 -5.70 35.12
N LEU A 448 2.55 -5.96 34.17
CA LEU A 448 2.74 -7.01 33.16
C LEU A 448 3.78 -6.61 32.11
N ALA A 449 3.85 -5.33 31.76
CA ALA A 449 4.82 -4.76 30.86
C ALA A 449 6.23 -4.78 31.46
N GLU A 450 6.38 -4.53 32.76
CA GLU A 450 7.66 -4.68 33.45
C GLU A 450 8.12 -6.15 33.50
N GLN A 451 7.19 -7.08 33.76
CA GLN A 451 7.50 -8.51 33.77
C GLN A 451 7.86 -9.02 32.38
N GLY A 452 7.13 -8.59 31.37
CA GLY A 452 7.41 -8.87 29.98
C GLY A 452 8.76 -8.32 29.53
N ARG A 453 9.10 -7.09 29.89
CA ARG A 453 10.40 -6.47 29.59
C ARG A 453 11.57 -7.24 30.19
N ARG A 454 11.43 -7.71 31.43
CA ARG A 454 12.45 -8.55 32.10
C ARG A 454 12.64 -9.89 31.39
N TYR A 455 11.58 -10.43 30.78
CA TYR A 455 11.64 -11.69 30.04
C TYR A 455 12.20 -11.52 28.62
N TYR A 456 11.73 -10.50 27.91
CA TYR A 456 12.04 -10.27 26.50
C TYR A 456 12.09 -8.76 26.20
N ASP A 457 13.28 -8.17 26.35
CA ASP A 457 13.52 -6.71 26.24
C ASP A 457 13.50 -6.21 24.78
N GLU A 458 13.62 -7.11 23.79
CA GLU A 458 13.57 -6.74 22.37
C GLU A 458 12.17 -6.30 21.91
N ALA A 459 11.11 -6.64 22.66
CA ALA A 459 9.76 -6.15 22.40
C ALA A 459 9.53 -4.76 23.01
N ILE A 460 8.54 -4.06 22.48
CA ILE A 460 8.15 -2.73 22.92
C ILE A 460 7.07 -2.86 23.98
N TRP A 461 7.39 -2.40 25.18
CA TRP A 461 6.55 -2.50 26.36
C TRP A 461 6.05 -1.11 26.80
N LEU A 462 4.77 -0.86 26.55
CA LEU A 462 4.08 0.39 26.82
C LEU A 462 3.05 0.22 27.94
N SER A 463 2.66 1.34 28.53
CA SER A 463 1.70 1.39 29.62
C SER A 463 0.78 2.57 29.47
N SER A 464 -0.49 2.37 29.80
CA SER A 464 -1.49 3.45 29.74
C SER A 464 -1.32 4.44 30.89
N LEU A 465 -1.14 3.93 32.12
CA LEU A 465 -0.98 4.72 33.33
C LEU A 465 0.20 4.18 34.14
N ASN A 466 0.79 5.03 34.97
CA ASN A 466 1.84 4.66 35.90
C ASN A 466 1.69 5.45 37.21
N ARG A 467 1.77 4.74 38.33
CA ARG A 467 1.56 5.34 39.64
C ARG A 467 2.60 6.42 39.92
N GLY A 468 2.14 7.62 40.24
CA GLY A 468 3.00 8.76 40.56
C GLY A 468 3.49 9.54 39.34
N LEU A 469 3.15 9.10 38.11
CA LEU A 469 3.37 9.87 36.90
C LEU A 469 2.08 10.54 36.43
N ASP A 470 2.23 11.58 35.61
CA ASP A 470 1.11 12.27 34.97
C ASP A 470 0.42 11.33 33.95
N ASN A 471 -0.91 11.25 34.02
CA ASN A 471 -1.70 10.30 33.23
C ASN A 471 -1.66 10.69 31.74
N TRP A 472 -1.75 11.98 31.42
CA TRP A 472 -1.70 12.45 30.04
C TRP A 472 -0.32 12.29 29.44
N GLN A 473 0.75 12.63 30.17
CA GLN A 473 2.10 12.41 29.68
C GLN A 473 2.40 10.93 29.44
N THR A 474 1.92 10.05 30.32
CA THR A 474 2.09 8.60 30.17
C THR A 474 1.36 8.09 28.93
N MET A 475 0.07 8.42 28.77
CA MET A 475 -0.72 8.01 27.61
C MET A 475 -0.19 8.59 26.30
N LEU A 476 0.20 9.87 26.27
CA LEU A 476 0.74 10.51 25.07
C LEU A 476 2.14 10.02 24.72
N SER A 477 2.94 9.61 25.72
CA SER A 477 4.22 8.95 25.47
C SER A 477 4.01 7.57 24.83
N ALA A 478 3.05 6.79 25.36
CA ALA A 478 2.65 5.53 24.74
C ALA A 478 2.11 5.75 23.32
N LEU A 479 1.26 6.76 23.09
CA LEU A 479 0.73 7.11 21.76
C LEU A 479 1.85 7.55 20.80
N GLY A 480 2.82 8.32 21.29
CA GLY A 480 4.02 8.71 20.54
C GLY A 480 4.84 7.50 20.11
N GLN A 481 5.10 6.56 21.02
CA GLN A 481 5.79 5.30 20.72
C GLN A 481 5.01 4.41 19.75
N LEU A 482 3.68 4.31 19.90
CA LEU A 482 2.81 3.63 18.94
C LEU A 482 2.94 4.28 17.53
N TYR A 483 2.92 5.61 17.45
CA TYR A 483 3.13 6.36 16.20
C TYR A 483 4.52 6.10 15.59
N LEU A 484 5.59 6.10 16.38
CA LEU A 484 6.94 5.79 15.89
C LEU A 484 7.02 4.40 15.26
N ASN A 485 6.28 3.44 15.82
CA ASN A 485 6.24 2.06 15.38
C ASN A 485 5.18 1.76 14.32
N GLY A 486 4.64 2.78 13.65
CA GLY A 486 3.73 2.57 12.52
C GLY A 486 2.24 2.52 12.88
N VAL A 487 1.88 2.49 14.16
CA VAL A 487 0.47 2.33 14.55
C VAL A 487 -0.31 3.57 14.18
N TYR A 488 -1.38 3.38 13.42
CA TYR A 488 -2.27 4.46 13.06
C TYR A 488 -3.15 4.84 14.25
N PHE A 489 -3.04 6.08 14.71
CA PHE A 489 -4.09 6.73 15.49
C PHE A 489 -4.86 7.71 14.60
N ASN A 490 -6.12 7.93 14.93
CA ASN A 490 -7.00 8.86 14.26
C ASN A 490 -6.91 10.25 14.95
N PRO A 491 -6.15 11.20 14.39
CA PRO A 491 -5.96 12.51 15.00
C PRO A 491 -7.25 13.36 15.07
N GLU A 492 -8.19 13.16 14.15
CA GLU A 492 -9.48 13.85 14.18
C GLU A 492 -10.33 13.37 15.36
N LYS A 493 -10.42 12.03 15.54
CA LYS A 493 -11.15 11.45 16.69
C LYS A 493 -10.49 11.76 18.02
N PHE A 494 -9.17 11.86 18.08
CA PHE A 494 -8.44 12.30 19.27
C PHE A 494 -8.77 13.76 19.61
N ASN A 495 -8.82 14.65 18.60
CA ASN A 495 -9.02 16.09 18.82
C ASN A 495 -10.49 16.56 18.78
N GLN A 496 -11.45 15.67 18.51
CA GLN A 496 -12.86 16.00 18.26
C GLN A 496 -13.50 16.89 19.33
N ASN A 497 -13.05 16.78 20.58
CA ASN A 497 -13.61 17.50 21.71
C ASN A 497 -12.99 18.87 21.99
N TYR A 498 -11.85 19.25 21.38
CA TYR A 498 -11.06 20.41 21.81
C TYR A 498 -11.14 21.63 20.89
N GLY A 499 -11.72 21.49 19.69
CA GLY A 499 -11.96 22.62 18.79
C GLY A 499 -10.70 23.22 18.14
N TYR A 500 -9.58 22.49 18.13
CA TYR A 500 -8.33 22.94 17.49
C TYR A 500 -8.50 23.17 15.98
N LYS A 501 -7.80 24.18 15.47
CA LYS A 501 -7.86 24.65 14.09
C LYS A 501 -6.61 24.28 13.32
N GLN A 502 -6.76 24.11 12.01
CA GLN A 502 -5.63 23.95 11.12
C GLN A 502 -4.90 25.29 10.94
N VAL A 503 -3.62 25.32 11.30
CA VAL A 503 -2.75 26.49 11.19
C VAL A 503 -1.59 26.22 10.23
N ARG A 504 -1.02 27.30 9.68
CA ARG A 504 0.10 27.21 8.75
C ARG A 504 1.38 26.81 9.48
N LEU A 505 1.76 25.54 9.34
CA LEU A 505 3.03 25.00 9.81
C LEU A 505 4.15 25.14 8.77
N PRO A 506 5.43 25.03 9.17
CA PRO A 506 6.55 25.04 8.24
C PRO A 506 6.43 24.01 7.11
N ASN A 507 6.97 24.38 5.94
CA ASN A 507 7.04 23.50 4.78
C ASN A 507 8.18 22.48 4.90
N TYR A 508 8.04 21.36 4.20
CA TYR A 508 9.04 20.29 4.14
C TYR A 508 10.43 20.82 3.70
N PRO A 509 11.52 20.47 4.41
CA PRO A 509 12.87 20.87 4.04
C PRO A 509 13.45 19.94 2.99
N PHE A 510 13.11 20.17 1.71
CA PHE A 510 13.72 19.44 0.60
C PHE A 510 15.25 19.52 0.64
N GLN A 511 15.88 18.33 0.63
CA GLN A 511 17.33 18.16 0.58
C GLN A 511 17.78 18.30 -0.88
N ARG A 512 17.92 19.55 -1.34
CA ARG A 512 18.13 19.87 -2.75
C ARG A 512 19.54 19.50 -3.19
N LYS A 513 19.62 18.80 -4.32
CA LYS A 513 20.85 18.62 -5.10
C LYS A 513 20.67 19.27 -6.47
N ARG A 514 21.77 19.77 -7.04
CA ARG A 514 21.75 20.34 -8.39
C ARG A 514 21.78 19.19 -9.40
N PHE A 515 20.75 19.09 -10.22
CA PHE A 515 20.73 18.19 -11.37
C PHE A 515 20.84 19.04 -12.64
N GLN A 516 21.91 18.88 -13.41
CA GLN A 516 22.09 19.56 -14.69
C GLN A 516 22.05 18.56 -15.83
N PHE A 517 21.19 18.81 -16.80
CA PHE A 517 21.29 18.15 -18.10
C PHE A 517 22.29 18.92 -18.96
N GLN A 518 23.39 18.27 -19.34
CA GLN A 518 24.29 18.78 -20.36
C GLN A 518 23.86 18.19 -21.70
N PRO A 519 23.36 19.00 -22.65
CA PRO A 519 23.00 18.50 -23.97
C PRO A 519 24.26 18.05 -24.71
N THR A 520 24.33 16.77 -25.05
CA THR A 520 25.39 16.25 -25.93
C THR A 520 25.15 16.85 -27.32
N VAL A 521 26.01 17.79 -27.73
CA VAL A 521 25.98 18.34 -29.09
C VAL A 521 26.47 17.26 -30.05
N VAL A 522 25.54 16.53 -30.65
CA VAL A 522 25.84 15.65 -31.78
C VAL A 522 26.04 16.54 -33.00
N LYS A 523 27.26 16.65 -33.50
CA LYS A 523 27.53 17.31 -34.79
C LYS A 523 26.96 16.43 -35.90
N GLU A 524 25.82 16.84 -36.46
CA GLU A 524 25.27 16.24 -37.67
C GLU A 524 26.26 16.40 -38.83
N THR A 525 26.86 15.28 -39.24
CA THR A 525 27.46 15.16 -40.58
C THR A 525 26.58 14.19 -41.34
N THR A 526 25.65 14.76 -42.11
CA THR A 526 24.63 14.02 -42.85
C THR A 526 25.26 13.33 -44.05
N GLN A 527 25.59 12.05 -43.91
CA GLN A 527 25.61 11.12 -45.03
C GLN A 527 24.71 9.94 -44.67
N ILE A 528 23.62 9.83 -45.42
CA ILE A 528 22.64 8.74 -45.35
C ILE A 528 23.37 7.45 -45.74
N LYS A 529 23.64 6.59 -44.76
CA LYS A 529 23.97 5.19 -44.94
C LYS A 529 23.02 4.34 -44.10
N GLU A 530 22.24 3.55 -44.84
CA GLU A 530 21.66 2.25 -44.53
C GLU A 530 21.52 1.85 -43.05
N ILE A 531 20.26 1.74 -42.64
CA ILE A 531 19.80 1.26 -41.35
C ILE A 531 20.00 -0.27 -41.31
N TYR A 532 21.19 -0.71 -40.91
CA TYR A 532 21.44 -2.00 -40.28
C TYR A 532 22.64 -1.85 -39.34
N PRO A 533 22.48 -1.98 -38.01
CA PRO A 533 23.64 -2.21 -37.15
C PRO A 533 23.98 -3.70 -37.17
N GLU A 534 25.22 -4.00 -37.56
CA GLU A 534 25.94 -5.23 -37.22
C GLU A 534 25.96 -5.49 -35.70
N PRO A 535 26.25 -6.73 -35.24
CA PRO A 535 26.16 -7.13 -33.85
C PRO A 535 27.25 -6.45 -32.99
N GLU A 536 26.85 -5.59 -32.05
CA GLU A 536 27.75 -4.94 -31.09
C GLU A 536 28.23 -5.94 -30.00
N THR A 537 29.32 -6.66 -30.26
CA THR A 537 30.06 -7.46 -29.26
C THR A 537 30.86 -6.60 -28.27
N THR A 538 31.00 -5.29 -28.51
CA THR A 538 31.88 -4.40 -27.72
C THR A 538 31.21 -3.85 -26.44
N LYS A 539 29.88 -3.64 -26.42
CA LYS A 539 29.15 -3.08 -25.25
C LYS A 539 29.00 -4.05 -24.08
N ILE A 540 28.96 -5.36 -24.35
CA ILE A 540 28.85 -6.39 -23.30
C ILE A 540 30.14 -6.46 -22.47
N THR A 541 31.29 -6.19 -23.09
CA THR A 541 32.60 -6.24 -22.43
C THR A 541 32.79 -5.06 -21.47
N GLU A 542 32.34 -3.86 -21.84
CA GLU A 542 32.42 -2.67 -20.97
C GLU A 542 31.50 -2.76 -19.75
N LEU A 543 30.26 -3.26 -19.91
CA LEU A 543 29.32 -3.51 -18.81
C LEU A 543 29.81 -4.59 -17.83
N LYS A 544 30.49 -5.64 -18.34
CA LYS A 544 31.13 -6.64 -17.48
C LYS A 544 32.29 -6.08 -16.67
N VAL A 545 33.13 -5.24 -17.29
CA VAL A 545 34.28 -4.61 -16.60
C VAL A 545 33.80 -3.65 -15.50
N GLN A 546 32.73 -2.89 -15.73
CA GLN A 546 32.16 -2.00 -14.71
C GLN A 546 31.53 -2.77 -13.53
N ASN A 547 30.82 -3.87 -13.80
CA ASN A 547 30.24 -4.71 -12.75
C ASN A 547 31.31 -5.46 -11.93
N MET A 548 32.42 -5.86 -12.57
CA MET A 548 33.57 -6.47 -11.91
C MET A 548 34.24 -5.50 -10.93
N GLN A 549 34.50 -4.27 -11.37
CA GLN A 549 35.13 -3.25 -10.51
C GLN A 549 34.26 -2.88 -9.31
N LYS A 550 32.93 -2.88 -9.48
CA LYS A 550 31.97 -2.62 -8.40
C LYS A 550 31.98 -3.74 -7.34
N HIS A 551 31.91 -5.01 -7.75
CA HIS A 551 31.96 -6.13 -6.81
C HIS A 551 33.29 -6.23 -6.07
N GLN A 552 34.42 -6.01 -6.75
CA GLN A 552 35.73 -5.99 -6.11
C GLN A 552 35.85 -4.85 -5.08
N LEU A 553 35.21 -3.70 -5.30
CA LEU A 553 35.17 -2.62 -4.31
C LEU A 553 34.39 -3.00 -3.04
N GLU A 554 33.26 -3.70 -3.20
CA GLU A 554 32.45 -4.17 -2.07
C GLU A 554 33.18 -5.25 -1.26
N ILE A 555 33.86 -6.18 -1.93
CA ILE A 555 34.69 -7.21 -1.27
C ILE A 555 35.82 -6.55 -0.48
N ARG A 556 36.54 -5.57 -1.06
CA ARG A 556 37.61 -4.83 -0.36
C ARG A 556 37.13 -4.16 0.92
N GLN A 557 36.00 -3.46 0.88
CA GLN A 557 35.44 -2.82 2.08
C GLN A 557 35.12 -3.84 3.17
N GLN A 558 34.61 -5.01 2.80
CA GLN A 558 34.29 -6.06 3.75
C GLN A 558 35.54 -6.73 4.34
N LEU A 559 36.60 -6.91 3.55
CA LEU A 559 37.89 -7.41 4.03
C LEU A 559 38.54 -6.42 5.00
N LYS A 560 38.50 -5.11 4.68
CA LYS A 560 38.95 -4.04 5.60
C LYS A 560 38.22 -4.08 6.93
N SER A 561 36.91 -4.29 6.91
CA SER A 561 36.11 -4.41 8.13
C SER A 561 36.52 -5.62 8.98
N ILE A 562 36.80 -6.77 8.35
CA ILE A 562 37.29 -7.96 9.07
C ILE A 562 38.67 -7.68 9.68
N LEU A 563 39.59 -7.11 8.90
CA LEU A 563 40.95 -6.85 9.35
C LEU A 563 41.00 -5.80 10.46
N ALA A 564 40.21 -4.72 10.34
CA ALA A 564 40.07 -3.67 11.36
C ALA A 564 39.62 -4.23 12.71
N LEU A 565 38.68 -5.19 12.68
CA LEU A 565 38.18 -5.83 13.88
C LEU A 565 39.23 -6.72 14.55
N LEU A 566 40.11 -7.37 13.78
CA LEU A 566 41.17 -8.23 14.31
C LEU A 566 42.38 -7.44 14.82
N LEU A 567 42.74 -6.36 14.12
CA LEU A 567 43.83 -5.45 14.52
C LEU A 567 43.42 -4.46 15.61
N LYS A 568 42.11 -4.32 15.86
CA LYS A 568 41.51 -3.28 16.73
C LYS A 568 41.84 -1.86 16.28
N GLU A 569 41.89 -1.66 14.97
CA GLU A 569 42.13 -0.35 14.34
C GLU A 569 40.87 0.17 13.64
N ASN A 570 40.88 1.44 13.23
CA ASN A 570 39.80 1.99 12.44
C ASN A 570 39.88 1.49 11.00
N GLN A 571 38.75 1.08 10.43
CA GLN A 571 38.64 0.60 9.05
C GLN A 571 39.20 1.59 8.01
N ASN A 572 39.13 2.88 8.29
CA ASN A 572 39.63 3.93 7.38
C ASN A 572 41.16 4.05 7.37
N ASP A 573 41.84 3.52 8.40
CA ASP A 573 43.30 3.59 8.52
C ASP A 573 43.99 2.40 7.83
N ILE A 574 43.22 1.36 7.47
CA ILE A 574 43.71 0.20 6.72
C ILE A 574 43.88 0.57 5.24
N ARG A 575 45.09 0.38 4.72
CA ARG A 575 45.42 0.60 3.31
C ARG A 575 45.14 -0.66 2.47
N ASP A 576 44.68 -0.45 1.24
CA ASP A 576 44.30 -1.57 0.33
C ASP A 576 45.51 -2.26 -0.31
N ASP A 577 46.63 -1.53 -0.39
CA ASP A 577 47.87 -1.85 -1.09
C ASP A 577 49.03 -2.19 -0.14
N GLU A 578 48.80 -2.12 1.17
CA GLU A 578 49.78 -2.47 2.19
C GLU A 578 49.68 -3.96 2.54
N THR A 579 50.82 -4.58 2.81
CA THR A 579 50.84 -6.01 3.15
C THR A 579 50.22 -6.23 4.53
N LEU A 580 49.49 -7.33 4.71
CA LEU A 580 48.86 -7.65 6.00
C LEU A 580 49.86 -7.65 7.17
N LEU A 581 51.09 -8.09 6.91
CA LEU A 581 52.19 -8.08 7.90
C LEU A 581 52.61 -6.66 8.30
N ASN A 582 52.67 -5.72 7.34
CA ASN A 582 53.01 -4.32 7.63
C ASN A 582 51.87 -3.59 8.35
N LEU A 583 50.63 -4.03 8.14
CA LEU A 583 49.45 -3.61 8.90
C LEU A 583 49.40 -4.23 10.32
N GLY A 584 50.41 -5.01 10.73
CA GLY A 584 50.51 -5.58 12.07
C GLY A 584 49.78 -6.91 12.27
N ALA A 585 49.34 -7.59 11.20
CA ALA A 585 48.74 -8.91 11.30
C ALA A 585 49.82 -9.99 11.54
N ASP A 586 49.92 -10.47 12.77
CA ASP A 586 50.77 -11.63 13.11
C ASP A 586 50.14 -12.97 12.67
N SER A 587 50.86 -14.08 12.87
CA SER A 587 50.41 -15.42 12.47
C SER A 587 49.07 -15.84 13.09
N ILE A 588 48.69 -15.31 14.26
CA ILE A 588 47.41 -15.59 14.91
C ILE A 588 46.30 -14.79 14.22
N ILE A 589 46.55 -13.50 13.99
CA ILE A 589 45.61 -12.61 13.30
C ILE A 589 45.34 -13.10 11.87
N LEU A 590 46.37 -13.53 11.13
CA LEU A 590 46.22 -14.08 9.79
C LEU A 590 45.39 -15.38 9.77
N THR A 591 45.51 -16.21 10.79
CA THR A 591 44.71 -17.44 10.95
C THR A 591 43.23 -17.10 11.16
N ASP A 592 42.92 -16.15 12.05
CA ASP A 592 41.55 -15.71 12.28
C ASP A 592 40.96 -14.91 11.11
N PHE A 593 41.81 -14.16 10.40
CA PHE A 593 41.43 -13.44 9.20
C PHE A 593 41.03 -14.41 8.08
N SER A 594 41.87 -15.41 7.78
CA SER A 594 41.58 -16.49 6.84
C SER A 594 40.25 -17.19 7.16
N ARG A 595 40.03 -17.56 8.43
CA ARG A 595 38.79 -18.21 8.88
C ARG A 595 37.56 -17.32 8.68
N LYS A 596 37.63 -16.04 9.07
CA LYS A 596 36.52 -15.09 8.90
C LYS A 596 36.21 -14.80 7.43
N VAL A 597 37.24 -14.78 6.58
CA VAL A 597 37.07 -14.66 5.13
C VAL A 597 36.36 -15.89 4.56
N GLU A 598 36.76 -17.11 4.96
CA GLU A 598 36.09 -18.35 4.54
C GLU A 598 34.64 -18.42 5.03
N GLU A 599 34.36 -18.04 6.28
CA GLU A 599 33.01 -17.97 6.84
C GLU A 599 32.10 -17.02 6.05
N LYS A 600 32.64 -15.84 5.67
CA LYS A 600 31.88 -14.76 5.04
C LYS A 600 31.69 -14.94 3.54
N PHE A 601 32.74 -15.31 2.82
CA PHE A 601 32.73 -15.37 1.34
C PHE A 601 32.63 -16.80 0.79
N LYS A 602 32.70 -17.83 1.64
CA LYS A 602 32.70 -19.25 1.23
C LYS A 602 33.82 -19.61 0.25
N VAL A 603 34.91 -18.84 0.28
CA VAL A 603 36.15 -19.05 -0.46
C VAL A 603 37.26 -19.28 0.56
N LYS A 604 37.97 -20.40 0.42
CA LYS A 604 39.05 -20.77 1.33
C LYS A 604 40.34 -20.08 0.92
N VAL A 605 40.86 -19.20 1.78
CA VAL A 605 42.16 -18.56 1.60
C VAL A 605 43.15 -19.21 2.55
N LYS A 606 44.13 -19.94 2.04
CA LYS A 606 45.09 -20.64 2.91
C LYS A 606 46.10 -19.65 3.49
N ILE A 607 46.60 -19.97 4.69
CA ILE A 607 47.53 -19.09 5.42
C ILE A 607 48.84 -18.90 4.65
N ASP A 608 49.37 -19.94 4.00
CA ASP A 608 50.57 -19.87 3.15
C ASP A 608 50.40 -18.85 2.01
N GLN A 609 49.21 -18.79 1.39
CA GLN A 609 48.91 -17.82 0.34
C GLN A 609 48.91 -16.38 0.84
N LEU A 610 48.53 -16.12 2.11
CA LEU A 610 48.57 -14.77 2.70
C LEU A 610 50.02 -14.28 2.93
N PHE A 611 50.99 -15.19 2.96
CA PHE A 611 52.42 -14.85 3.05
C PHE A 611 53.09 -14.69 1.69
N THR A 612 52.59 -15.33 0.64
CA THR A 612 53.25 -15.39 -0.67
C THR A 612 52.52 -14.59 -1.74
N ASP A 613 51.24 -14.88 -1.97
CA ASP A 613 50.53 -14.51 -3.20
C ASP A 613 49.38 -13.52 -2.97
N LEU A 614 48.83 -13.47 -1.76
CA LEU A 614 47.65 -12.71 -1.36
C LEU A 614 48.00 -11.78 -0.19
N GLN A 615 49.02 -10.96 -0.40
CA GLN A 615 49.64 -10.20 0.69
C GLN A 615 48.87 -8.92 1.01
N THR A 616 48.06 -8.38 0.09
CA THR A 616 47.27 -7.15 0.29
C THR A 616 45.78 -7.41 0.22
N ILE A 617 44.97 -6.48 0.74
CA ILE A 617 43.50 -6.52 0.64
C ILE A 617 43.04 -6.54 -0.81
N THR A 618 43.78 -5.89 -1.71
CA THR A 618 43.49 -5.89 -3.15
C THR A 618 43.65 -7.28 -3.75
N ASP A 619 44.77 -7.96 -3.47
CA ASP A 619 45.05 -9.31 -3.99
C ASP A 619 43.99 -10.32 -3.52
N ILE A 620 43.63 -10.22 -2.24
CA ILE A 620 42.62 -11.10 -1.63
C ILE A 620 41.23 -10.83 -2.22
N ALA A 621 40.87 -9.57 -2.47
CA ALA A 621 39.59 -9.24 -3.08
C ALA A 621 39.48 -9.74 -4.52
N GLU A 622 40.56 -9.65 -5.29
CA GLU A 622 40.63 -10.18 -6.65
C GLU A 622 40.54 -11.72 -6.65
N TYR A 623 41.26 -12.38 -5.74
CA TYR A 623 41.19 -13.84 -5.57
C TYR A 623 39.78 -14.32 -5.19
N ILE A 624 39.12 -13.64 -4.25
CA ILE A 624 37.75 -13.98 -3.83
C ILE A 624 36.77 -13.75 -4.99
N TYR A 625 36.88 -12.63 -5.69
CA TYR A 625 36.03 -12.34 -6.85
C TYR A 625 36.17 -13.41 -7.94
N ASN A 626 37.40 -13.75 -8.32
CA ASN A 626 37.67 -14.77 -9.34
C ASN A 626 37.21 -16.17 -8.90
N SER A 627 37.35 -16.49 -7.61
CA SER A 627 36.87 -17.76 -7.05
C SER A 627 35.35 -17.84 -7.03
N ILE A 628 34.65 -16.74 -6.74
CA ILE A 628 33.19 -16.67 -6.79
C ILE A 628 32.70 -16.77 -8.23
N GLU A 629 33.33 -16.06 -9.17
CA GLU A 629 33.00 -16.15 -10.60
C GLU A 629 33.27 -17.54 -11.18
N GLN A 630 34.39 -18.18 -10.84
CA GLN A 630 34.65 -19.57 -11.23
C GLN A 630 33.62 -20.54 -10.65
N LYS A 631 33.25 -20.38 -9.37
CA LYS A 631 32.25 -21.23 -8.73
C LYS A 631 30.85 -21.00 -9.32
N ASN A 632 30.54 -19.76 -9.73
CA ASN A 632 29.32 -19.41 -10.48
C ASN A 632 29.33 -19.95 -11.90
N LEU A 633 30.50 -20.01 -12.56
CA LEU A 633 30.69 -20.63 -13.88
C LEU A 633 30.65 -22.16 -13.81
N GLU A 634 31.13 -22.76 -12.71
CA GLU A 634 31.08 -24.20 -12.45
C GLU A 634 29.65 -24.66 -12.08
N THR A 635 28.96 -23.92 -11.21
CA THR A 635 27.52 -24.15 -10.92
C THR A 635 26.62 -23.79 -12.09
N ALA A 636 27.00 -22.82 -12.92
CA ALA A 636 26.40 -22.65 -14.23
C ALA A 636 26.65 -23.91 -15.05
N SER A 637 27.88 -24.40 -15.21
CA SER A 637 28.22 -25.58 -16.03
C SER A 637 27.61 -26.91 -15.55
N GLU A 638 27.34 -27.10 -14.25
CA GLU A 638 26.59 -28.25 -13.73
C GLU A 638 25.08 -28.12 -14.00
N ASN A 639 24.52 -26.91 -13.87
CA ASN A 639 23.17 -26.61 -14.35
C ASN A 639 23.08 -26.63 -15.89
N THR A 640 24.20 -26.40 -16.59
CA THR A 640 24.30 -26.46 -18.04
C THR A 640 24.46 -27.91 -18.50
N ARG A 641 25.10 -28.82 -17.75
CA ARG A 641 25.12 -30.27 -18.08
C ARG A 641 23.76 -30.94 -17.91
N LEU A 642 22.90 -30.41 -17.04
CA LEU A 642 21.49 -30.84 -16.93
C LEU A 642 20.57 -30.13 -17.95
N ASN A 643 20.99 -28.99 -18.52
CA ASN A 643 20.19 -28.21 -19.49
C ASN A 643 20.76 -28.16 -20.93
N GLN A 644 21.88 -28.82 -21.24
CA GLN A 644 22.47 -28.88 -22.59
C GLN A 644 21.96 -30.04 -23.46
N ALA A 645 21.08 -30.90 -22.92
CA ALA A 645 20.45 -31.95 -23.71
C ALA A 645 19.16 -31.51 -24.43
N GLU A 646 18.62 -30.32 -24.14
CA GLU A 646 17.37 -29.84 -24.75
C GLU A 646 17.51 -28.41 -25.32
N ILE A 647 18.37 -28.30 -26.34
CA ILE A 647 18.14 -27.29 -27.38
C ILE A 647 16.95 -27.82 -28.21
N VAL A 648 15.78 -27.22 -28.00
CA VAL A 648 14.63 -27.14 -28.92
C VAL A 648 14.33 -28.42 -29.71
N ASN A 649 13.59 -29.34 -29.09
CA ASN A 649 12.49 -29.99 -29.81
C ASN A 649 11.24 -29.17 -29.48
N PHE A 650 10.76 -28.34 -30.41
CA PHE A 650 9.41 -27.79 -30.27
C PHE A 650 8.43 -28.97 -30.24
N ASP A 651 7.50 -28.95 -29.29
CA ASP A 651 6.33 -29.83 -29.30
C ASP A 651 5.61 -29.65 -30.66
N PRO A 652 5.51 -30.71 -31.49
CA PRO A 652 4.84 -30.65 -32.79
C PRO A 652 3.40 -30.13 -32.68
N GLU A 653 2.74 -30.35 -31.54
CA GLU A 653 1.38 -29.86 -31.29
C GLU A 653 1.32 -28.32 -31.26
N ILE A 654 2.32 -27.66 -30.65
CA ILE A 654 2.38 -26.19 -30.54
C ILE A 654 2.61 -25.56 -31.91
N ASN A 655 3.50 -26.12 -32.73
CA ASN A 655 3.76 -25.62 -34.07
C ASN A 655 2.52 -25.74 -34.97
N ASN A 656 1.85 -26.90 -34.95
CA ASN A 656 0.62 -27.11 -35.70
C ASN A 656 -0.49 -26.17 -35.22
N TYR A 657 -0.57 -25.91 -33.91
CA TYR A 657 -1.54 -24.96 -33.36
C TYR A 657 -1.27 -23.53 -33.82
N ILE A 658 -0.02 -23.04 -33.75
CA ILE A 658 0.35 -21.70 -34.24
C ILE A 658 0.04 -21.55 -35.72
N GLU A 659 0.31 -22.58 -36.52
CA GLU A 659 -0.05 -22.62 -37.94
C GLU A 659 -1.57 -22.48 -38.12
N VAL A 660 -2.38 -23.27 -37.41
CA VAL A 660 -3.85 -23.17 -37.48
C VAL A 660 -4.36 -21.80 -37.06
N ILE A 661 -3.86 -21.23 -35.96
CA ILE A 661 -4.28 -19.89 -35.50
C ILE A 661 -3.94 -18.80 -36.54
N SER A 662 -2.78 -18.89 -37.19
CA SER A 662 -2.39 -17.94 -38.25
C SER A 662 -3.34 -17.99 -39.47
N GLN A 663 -3.96 -19.14 -39.72
CA GLN A 663 -4.93 -19.35 -40.81
C GLN A 663 -6.37 -18.93 -40.45
N LEU A 664 -6.65 -18.57 -39.20
CA LEU A 664 -7.97 -18.05 -38.82
C LEU A 664 -8.24 -16.67 -39.40
N GLN A 665 -7.18 -15.88 -39.69
CA GLN A 665 -7.31 -14.53 -40.21
C GLN A 665 -8.01 -14.50 -41.60
N PRO A 666 -7.60 -15.29 -42.61
CA PRO A 666 -8.34 -15.41 -43.87
C PRO A 666 -9.79 -15.91 -43.73
N ILE A 667 -10.04 -16.85 -42.81
CA ILE A 667 -11.39 -17.38 -42.55
C ILE A 667 -12.27 -16.29 -41.95
N ALA A 668 -11.72 -15.52 -41.01
CA ALA A 668 -12.38 -14.38 -40.40
C ALA A 668 -12.78 -13.34 -41.44
N THR A 669 -11.85 -12.91 -42.30
CA THR A 669 -12.17 -11.93 -43.35
C THR A 669 -13.20 -12.44 -44.34
N ALA A 670 -13.21 -13.74 -44.67
CA ALA A 670 -14.25 -14.36 -45.48
C ALA A 670 -15.64 -14.29 -44.82
N TYR A 671 -15.74 -14.55 -43.50
CA TYR A 671 -17.00 -14.37 -42.75
C TYR A 671 -17.46 -12.91 -42.72
N ILE A 672 -16.54 -11.95 -42.59
CA ILE A 672 -16.86 -10.51 -42.65
C ILE A 672 -17.47 -10.16 -44.01
N ILE A 673 -16.87 -10.62 -45.12
CA ILE A 673 -17.39 -10.38 -46.48
C ILE A 673 -18.78 -10.99 -46.63
N LYS A 674 -18.94 -12.26 -46.25
CA LYS A 674 -20.23 -12.96 -46.30
C LYS A 674 -21.31 -12.23 -45.50
N ALA A 675 -20.97 -11.67 -44.35
CA ALA A 675 -21.91 -10.90 -43.54
C ALA A 675 -22.28 -9.56 -44.19
N LEU A 676 -21.30 -8.84 -44.76
CA LEU A 676 -21.55 -7.62 -45.52
C LEU A 676 -22.49 -7.88 -46.70
N GLU A 677 -22.27 -8.97 -47.44
CA GLU A 677 -23.15 -9.40 -48.54
C GLU A 677 -24.57 -9.70 -48.04
N THR A 678 -24.69 -10.44 -46.93
CA THR A 678 -25.97 -10.77 -46.30
C THR A 678 -26.71 -9.52 -45.78
N LEU A 679 -25.98 -8.48 -45.39
CA LEU A 679 -26.52 -7.18 -44.97
C LEU A 679 -26.88 -6.27 -46.16
N GLY A 680 -26.56 -6.66 -47.39
CA GLY A 680 -26.87 -5.91 -48.62
C GLY A 680 -25.70 -5.16 -49.24
N LYS A 681 -24.45 -5.44 -48.83
CA LYS A 681 -23.23 -4.86 -49.42
C LYS A 681 -22.37 -5.93 -50.10
N THR A 682 -22.57 -6.08 -51.41
CA THR A 682 -21.63 -6.82 -52.26
C THR A 682 -20.40 -5.95 -52.55
N LEU A 683 -19.20 -6.52 -52.43
CA LEU A 683 -17.94 -5.81 -52.70
C LEU A 683 -17.55 -6.00 -54.16
N ASN A 684 -17.67 -4.97 -55.00
CA ASN A 684 -17.27 -5.06 -56.41
C ASN A 684 -15.88 -4.43 -56.65
N PRO A 685 -14.96 -5.06 -57.41
CA PRO A 685 -13.64 -4.48 -57.69
C PRO A 685 -13.73 -3.04 -58.25
N GLY A 686 -12.97 -2.11 -57.66
CA GLY A 686 -12.97 -0.70 -58.03
C GLY A 686 -14.13 0.14 -57.49
N GLU A 687 -15.13 -0.46 -56.83
CA GLU A 687 -16.23 0.26 -56.18
C GLU A 687 -15.71 1.05 -54.97
N THR A 688 -16.28 2.25 -54.75
CA THR A 688 -15.88 3.16 -53.66
C THR A 688 -17.04 3.58 -52.78
N TRP A 689 -16.79 3.75 -51.48
CA TRP A 689 -17.77 4.23 -50.50
C TRP A 689 -17.10 4.79 -49.26
N THR A 690 -17.85 5.47 -48.39
CA THR A 690 -17.36 5.95 -47.10
C THR A 690 -17.80 5.04 -45.96
N THR A 691 -17.09 5.10 -44.84
CA THR A 691 -17.51 4.43 -43.59
C THR A 691 -18.94 4.83 -43.18
N GLU A 692 -19.27 6.11 -43.37
CA GLU A 692 -20.57 6.66 -43.01
C GLU A 692 -21.70 6.11 -43.90
N SER A 693 -21.43 5.95 -45.19
CA SER A 693 -22.36 5.29 -46.10
C SER A 693 -22.72 3.88 -45.62
N ILE A 694 -21.72 3.07 -45.25
CA ILE A 694 -21.97 1.69 -44.75
C ILE A 694 -22.84 1.70 -43.49
N LYS A 695 -22.56 2.60 -42.55
CA LYS A 695 -23.32 2.71 -41.29
C LYS A 695 -24.76 3.17 -41.48
N GLN A 696 -25.03 3.96 -42.51
CA GLN A 696 -26.36 4.49 -42.79
C GLN A 696 -27.20 3.57 -43.69
N THR A 697 -26.57 2.82 -44.60
CA THR A 697 -27.30 2.02 -45.60
C THR A 697 -27.55 0.58 -45.19
N LEU A 698 -26.71 0.00 -44.34
CA LEU A 698 -26.85 -1.40 -43.90
C LEU A 698 -27.61 -1.48 -42.57
N PRO A 699 -28.38 -2.56 -42.32
CA PRO A 699 -29.15 -2.73 -41.09
C PRO A 699 -28.24 -3.13 -39.91
N ILE A 700 -27.37 -2.22 -39.48
CA ILE A 700 -26.41 -2.44 -38.39
C ILE A 700 -26.94 -1.74 -37.12
N ALA A 701 -27.04 -2.49 -36.02
CA ALA A 701 -27.44 -1.92 -34.73
C ALA A 701 -26.40 -0.89 -34.25
N PRO A 702 -26.81 0.26 -33.67
CA PRO A 702 -25.89 1.34 -33.28
C PRO A 702 -24.70 0.90 -32.42
N LYS A 703 -24.90 -0.08 -31.54
CA LYS A 703 -23.85 -0.62 -30.65
C LYS A 703 -22.68 -1.30 -31.39
N TYR A 704 -22.84 -1.69 -32.66
CA TYR A 704 -21.79 -2.35 -33.47
C TYR A 704 -21.10 -1.42 -34.47
N GLN A 705 -21.41 -0.12 -34.48
CA GLN A 705 -20.79 0.80 -35.45
C GLN A 705 -19.27 0.91 -35.31
N VAL A 706 -18.74 0.81 -34.09
CA VAL A 706 -17.28 0.79 -33.84
C VAL A 706 -16.65 -0.47 -34.42
N LEU A 707 -17.29 -1.62 -34.17
CA LEU A 707 -16.86 -2.91 -34.66
C LEU A 707 -16.87 -2.98 -36.20
N VAL A 708 -17.88 -2.40 -36.86
CA VAL A 708 -17.92 -2.36 -38.33
C VAL A 708 -16.80 -1.50 -38.90
N THR A 709 -16.47 -0.35 -38.30
CA THR A 709 -15.27 0.41 -38.70
C THR A 709 -14.02 -0.48 -38.58
N ARG A 710 -13.91 -1.27 -37.50
CA ARG A 710 -12.79 -2.19 -37.30
C ARG A 710 -12.73 -3.28 -38.37
N TYR A 711 -13.86 -3.87 -38.74
CA TYR A 711 -13.90 -4.85 -39.83
C TYR A 711 -13.44 -4.28 -41.18
N LEU A 712 -13.73 -3.01 -41.48
CA LEU A 712 -13.19 -2.37 -42.69
C LEU A 712 -11.66 -2.25 -42.64
N GLN A 713 -11.10 -1.89 -41.48
CA GLN A 713 -9.65 -1.86 -41.29
C GLN A 713 -9.03 -3.26 -41.41
N ASP A 714 -9.70 -4.28 -40.88
CA ASP A 714 -9.27 -5.68 -41.00
C ASP A 714 -9.27 -6.15 -42.48
N LEU A 715 -10.27 -5.75 -43.27
CA LEU A 715 -10.30 -6.00 -44.72
C LEU A 715 -9.19 -5.23 -45.46
N GLU A 716 -8.83 -4.04 -45.00
CA GLU A 716 -7.69 -3.28 -45.54
C GLU A 716 -6.35 -3.93 -45.22
N GLN A 717 -6.17 -4.43 -44.00
CA GLN A 717 -4.97 -5.19 -43.61
C GLN A 717 -4.84 -6.48 -44.44
N ALA A 718 -5.95 -7.08 -44.84
CA ALA A 718 -5.98 -8.23 -45.75
C ALA A 718 -5.81 -7.86 -47.23
N ASN A 719 -5.54 -6.59 -47.57
CA ASN A 719 -5.43 -6.05 -48.92
C ASN A 719 -6.70 -6.23 -49.79
N ILE A 720 -7.87 -6.34 -49.16
CA ILE A 720 -9.16 -6.53 -49.84
C ILE A 720 -9.74 -5.18 -50.26
N ILE A 721 -9.64 -4.20 -49.37
CA ILE A 721 -10.01 -2.81 -49.62
C ILE A 721 -8.84 -1.87 -49.29
N GLN A 722 -8.88 -0.62 -49.77
CA GLN A 722 -7.87 0.41 -49.47
C GLN A 722 -8.57 1.70 -49.03
N ASN A 723 -8.09 2.34 -47.97
CA ASN A 723 -8.56 3.64 -47.50
C ASN A 723 -7.73 4.78 -48.10
N GLN A 724 -8.40 5.77 -48.67
CA GLN A 724 -7.79 7.05 -49.05
C GLN A 724 -8.68 8.18 -48.52
N GLY A 725 -8.31 8.76 -47.37
CA GLY A 725 -9.01 9.91 -46.82
C GLY A 725 -10.49 9.64 -46.46
N ASN A 726 -10.79 8.48 -45.86
CA ASN A 726 -12.14 8.01 -45.49
C ASN A 726 -13.01 7.51 -46.66
N ILE A 727 -12.39 7.27 -47.82
CA ILE A 727 -12.98 6.59 -48.96
C ILE A 727 -12.33 5.21 -49.08
N TRP A 728 -13.14 4.17 -48.97
CA TRP A 728 -12.75 2.77 -49.15
C TRP A 728 -12.91 2.37 -50.62
N THR A 729 -11.90 1.72 -51.19
CA THR A 729 -11.90 1.20 -52.56
C THR A 729 -11.63 -0.30 -52.57
N VAL A 730 -12.43 -1.10 -53.25
CA VAL A 730 -12.16 -2.55 -53.39
C VAL A 730 -10.97 -2.80 -54.31
N LYS A 731 -9.99 -3.57 -53.84
CA LYS A 731 -8.79 -3.93 -54.61
C LYS A 731 -8.89 -5.37 -55.12
N ASN A 732 -8.69 -6.32 -54.22
CA ASN A 732 -8.58 -7.74 -54.54
C ASN A 732 -9.58 -8.52 -53.70
N LEU A 733 -10.51 -9.23 -54.31
CA LEU A 733 -11.34 -10.19 -53.58
C LEU A 733 -10.56 -11.50 -53.43
N PRO A 734 -10.61 -12.14 -52.24
CA PRO A 734 -10.02 -13.46 -52.07
C PRO A 734 -10.69 -14.47 -53.01
N ALA A 735 -9.95 -15.48 -53.44
CA ALA A 735 -10.53 -16.59 -54.20
C ALA A 735 -11.64 -17.25 -53.38
N SER A 736 -12.77 -17.59 -54.00
CA SER A 736 -13.87 -18.27 -53.32
C SER A 736 -13.43 -19.65 -52.83
N PHE A 737 -13.54 -19.92 -51.53
CA PHE A 737 -13.28 -21.24 -50.93
C PHE A 737 -14.43 -21.63 -49.99
N SER A 738 -14.62 -22.94 -49.77
CA SER A 738 -15.63 -23.45 -48.85
C SER A 738 -15.18 -23.22 -47.40
N LEU A 739 -15.90 -22.36 -46.67
CA LEU A 739 -15.64 -22.08 -45.25
C LEU A 739 -15.73 -23.35 -44.37
N PRO A 740 -16.74 -24.24 -44.52
CA PRO A 740 -16.78 -25.50 -43.78
C PRO A 740 -15.59 -26.42 -44.07
N GLU A 741 -15.18 -26.57 -45.35
CA GLU A 741 -14.04 -27.43 -45.70
C GLU A 741 -12.72 -26.84 -45.18
N ALA A 742 -12.56 -25.51 -45.21
CA ALA A 742 -11.39 -24.85 -44.66
C ALA A 742 -11.24 -25.10 -43.15
N ILE A 743 -12.35 -25.00 -42.40
CA ILE A 743 -12.39 -25.29 -40.96
C ILE A 743 -12.09 -26.77 -40.68
N GLU A 744 -12.71 -27.68 -41.44
CA GLU A 744 -12.47 -29.13 -41.29
C GLU A 744 -11.00 -29.50 -41.56
N ASN A 745 -10.39 -28.88 -42.56
CA ASN A 745 -8.97 -29.09 -42.88
C ASN A 745 -8.05 -28.58 -41.77
N LEU A 746 -8.30 -27.39 -41.22
CA LEU A 746 -7.51 -26.88 -40.09
C LEU A 746 -7.68 -27.73 -38.83
N GLN A 747 -8.89 -28.24 -38.59
CA GLN A 747 -9.13 -29.15 -37.46
C GLN A 747 -8.36 -30.47 -37.60
N LYS A 748 -8.18 -30.98 -38.82
CA LYS A 748 -7.32 -32.15 -39.08
C LYS A 748 -5.84 -31.84 -38.82
N THR A 749 -5.38 -30.63 -39.12
CA THR A 749 -4.00 -30.19 -38.88
C THR A 749 -3.68 -30.08 -37.38
N CYS A 750 -4.59 -29.52 -36.58
CA CYS A 750 -4.45 -29.47 -35.12
C CYS A 750 -5.80 -29.75 -34.44
N PRO A 751 -6.08 -31.00 -34.04
CA PRO A 751 -7.32 -31.34 -33.34
C PRO A 751 -7.54 -30.55 -32.05
N SER A 752 -6.45 -30.12 -31.40
CA SER A 752 -6.48 -29.32 -30.18
C SER A 752 -6.95 -27.87 -30.39
N ALA A 753 -6.99 -27.37 -31.64
CA ALA A 753 -7.54 -26.06 -32.01
C ALA A 753 -9.05 -26.09 -32.31
N LYS A 754 -9.70 -27.25 -32.12
CA LYS A 754 -11.14 -27.42 -32.36
C LYS A 754 -12.01 -26.39 -31.63
N PRO A 755 -11.79 -26.06 -30.33
CA PRO A 755 -12.61 -25.08 -29.64
C PRO A 755 -12.60 -23.69 -30.28
N GLU A 756 -11.43 -23.21 -30.72
CA GLU A 756 -11.26 -21.92 -31.40
C GLU A 756 -11.99 -21.92 -32.75
N LEU A 757 -11.83 -23.00 -33.53
CA LEU A 757 -12.48 -23.19 -34.82
C LEU A 757 -14.00 -23.23 -34.72
N GLU A 758 -14.55 -23.97 -33.76
CA GLU A 758 -15.99 -24.05 -33.53
C GLU A 758 -16.58 -22.71 -33.07
N MET A 759 -15.85 -21.96 -32.21
CA MET A 759 -16.28 -20.64 -31.78
C MET A 759 -16.27 -19.63 -32.94
N LEU A 760 -15.21 -19.64 -33.75
CA LEU A 760 -15.10 -18.80 -34.95
C LEU A 760 -16.23 -19.12 -35.94
N GLN A 761 -16.51 -20.41 -36.18
CA GLN A 761 -17.59 -20.84 -37.06
C GLN A 761 -18.94 -20.32 -36.59
N ARG A 762 -19.30 -20.58 -35.32
CA ARG A 762 -20.59 -20.13 -34.75
C ARG A 762 -20.76 -18.62 -34.84
N CYS A 763 -19.72 -17.86 -34.49
CA CYS A 763 -19.78 -16.40 -34.53
C CYS A 763 -19.83 -15.88 -35.97
N GLY A 764 -19.02 -16.45 -36.87
CA GLY A 764 -18.94 -16.06 -38.27
C GLY A 764 -20.22 -16.35 -39.05
N GLU A 765 -20.82 -17.53 -38.87
CA GLU A 765 -22.08 -17.91 -39.54
C GLU A 765 -23.26 -17.02 -39.14
N ASN A 766 -23.24 -16.51 -37.90
CA ASN A 766 -24.31 -15.68 -37.33
C ASN A 766 -23.98 -14.18 -37.36
N LEU A 767 -22.84 -13.77 -37.93
CA LEU A 767 -22.31 -12.41 -37.82
C LEU A 767 -23.31 -11.35 -38.30
N ALA A 768 -23.99 -11.58 -39.43
CA ALA A 768 -24.98 -10.63 -39.96
C ALA A 768 -26.16 -10.44 -39.00
N GLU A 769 -26.66 -11.51 -38.38
CA GLU A 769 -27.76 -11.45 -37.43
C GLU A 769 -27.34 -10.82 -36.09
N VAL A 770 -26.09 -11.05 -35.66
CA VAL A 770 -25.50 -10.32 -34.53
C VAL A 770 -25.41 -8.83 -34.84
N LEU A 771 -24.89 -8.44 -36.01
CA LEU A 771 -24.77 -7.04 -36.41
C LEU A 771 -26.13 -6.33 -36.53
N LYS A 772 -27.20 -7.04 -36.94
CA LYS A 772 -28.59 -6.53 -36.89
C LYS A 772 -29.12 -6.36 -35.46
N GLY A 773 -28.53 -7.07 -34.50
CA GLY A 773 -28.97 -7.12 -33.10
C GLY A 773 -30.01 -8.21 -32.81
N ASN A 774 -30.21 -9.15 -33.73
CA ASN A 774 -31.19 -10.24 -33.61
C ASN A 774 -30.68 -11.40 -32.74
N ILE A 775 -29.36 -11.58 -32.66
CA ILE A 775 -28.71 -12.62 -31.84
C ILE A 775 -27.83 -11.94 -30.79
N ASP A 776 -27.94 -12.38 -29.54
CA ASP A 776 -27.01 -11.99 -28.48
C ASP A 776 -25.69 -12.79 -28.64
N PRO A 777 -24.56 -12.12 -28.93
CA PRO A 777 -23.28 -12.81 -29.15
C PRO A 777 -22.79 -13.60 -27.93
N LEU A 778 -23.23 -13.26 -26.72
CA LEU A 778 -22.87 -14.05 -25.53
C LEU A 778 -23.39 -15.48 -25.63
N THR A 779 -24.52 -15.71 -26.30
CA THR A 779 -25.06 -17.07 -26.52
C THR A 779 -24.25 -17.91 -27.50
N LEU A 780 -23.41 -17.27 -28.34
CA LEU A 780 -22.54 -17.94 -29.30
C LEU A 780 -21.16 -18.28 -28.68
N ILE A 781 -20.67 -17.40 -27.81
CA ILE A 781 -19.42 -17.57 -27.05
C ILE A 781 -19.62 -18.56 -25.89
N PHE A 782 -20.76 -18.45 -25.19
CA PHE A 782 -21.15 -19.31 -24.07
C PHE A 782 -22.44 -20.09 -24.42
N PRO A 783 -22.34 -21.11 -25.29
CA PRO A 783 -23.50 -21.92 -25.66
C PRO A 783 -24.12 -22.54 -24.41
N GLU A 784 -25.46 -22.48 -24.32
CA GLU A 784 -26.25 -22.97 -23.18
C GLU A 784 -25.90 -22.30 -21.83
N GLY A 785 -25.20 -21.15 -21.85
CA GLY A 785 -24.72 -20.48 -20.65
C GLY A 785 -23.54 -21.19 -19.96
N SER A 786 -22.93 -22.18 -20.62
CA SER A 786 -21.77 -22.92 -20.12
C SER A 786 -20.45 -22.18 -20.42
N VAL A 787 -19.54 -22.18 -19.44
CA VAL A 787 -18.18 -21.64 -19.59
C VAL A 787 -17.18 -22.65 -20.14
N THR A 788 -17.56 -23.93 -20.23
CA THR A 788 -16.65 -25.04 -20.57
C THR A 788 -15.94 -24.84 -21.92
N HIS A 789 -16.65 -24.27 -22.90
CA HIS A 789 -16.05 -23.99 -24.21
C HIS A 789 -14.93 -22.95 -24.12
N ALA A 790 -15.19 -21.84 -23.41
CA ALA A 790 -14.19 -20.79 -23.17
C ALA A 790 -13.05 -21.28 -22.26
N GLU A 791 -13.35 -22.09 -21.25
CA GLU A 791 -12.37 -22.74 -20.39
C GLU A 791 -11.42 -23.64 -21.20
N SER A 792 -11.93 -24.37 -22.20
CA SER A 792 -11.06 -25.18 -23.07
C SER A 792 -10.10 -24.32 -23.90
N ILE A 793 -10.51 -23.13 -24.34
CA ILE A 793 -9.63 -22.22 -25.07
C ILE A 793 -8.55 -21.66 -24.13
N TYR A 794 -8.95 -21.14 -22.96
CA TYR A 794 -8.02 -20.51 -22.00
C TYR A 794 -7.17 -21.48 -21.18
N GLY A 795 -7.57 -22.75 -21.08
CA GLY A 795 -6.92 -23.74 -20.22
C GLY A 795 -6.27 -24.89 -21.00
N ASN A 796 -6.92 -25.35 -22.08
CA ASN A 796 -6.52 -26.59 -22.74
C ASN A 796 -5.83 -26.37 -24.10
N SER A 797 -5.92 -25.20 -24.71
CA SER A 797 -5.20 -24.95 -25.96
C SER A 797 -3.68 -25.11 -25.74
N PRO A 798 -2.91 -25.67 -26.69
CA PRO A 798 -1.46 -25.90 -26.53
C PRO A 798 -0.70 -24.67 -26.08
N VAL A 799 -1.04 -23.52 -26.66
CA VAL A 799 -0.44 -22.23 -26.33
C VAL A 799 -0.89 -21.73 -24.96
N SER A 800 -2.18 -21.81 -24.61
CA SER A 800 -2.63 -21.37 -23.28
C SER A 800 -2.06 -22.22 -22.17
N ARG A 801 -1.92 -23.54 -22.34
CA ARG A 801 -1.21 -24.42 -21.39
C ARG A 801 0.21 -23.93 -21.15
N LEU A 802 0.94 -23.64 -22.23
CA LEU A 802 2.29 -23.12 -22.14
C LEU A 802 2.33 -21.77 -21.41
N MET A 803 1.48 -20.81 -21.78
CA MET A 803 1.48 -19.48 -21.16
C MET A 803 1.08 -19.52 -19.69
N ASN A 804 0.06 -20.31 -19.33
CA ASN A 804 -0.35 -20.52 -17.94
C ASN A 804 0.77 -21.18 -17.12
N GLN A 805 1.51 -22.12 -17.70
CA GLN A 805 2.69 -22.70 -17.07
C GLN A 805 3.79 -21.65 -16.86
N ARG A 806 4.06 -20.78 -17.85
CA ARG A 806 5.02 -19.68 -17.70
C ARG A 806 4.61 -18.68 -16.61
N VAL A 807 3.32 -18.39 -16.48
CA VAL A 807 2.81 -17.57 -15.37
C VAL A 807 3.12 -18.23 -14.03
N ALA A 808 2.84 -19.53 -13.88
CA ALA A 808 3.13 -20.27 -12.66
C ALA A 808 4.63 -20.33 -12.34
N GLU A 809 5.48 -20.62 -13.32
CA GLU A 809 6.94 -20.59 -13.19
C GLU A 809 7.44 -19.21 -12.76
N THR A 810 6.90 -18.16 -13.38
CA THR A 810 7.25 -16.77 -13.07
C THR A 810 6.87 -16.40 -11.65
N ILE A 811 5.69 -16.84 -11.16
CA ILE A 811 5.30 -16.65 -9.76
C ILE A 811 6.35 -17.29 -8.85
N ASN A 812 6.71 -18.55 -9.07
CA ASN A 812 7.71 -19.25 -8.25
C ASN A 812 9.08 -18.56 -8.27
N LEU A 813 9.56 -18.11 -9.44
CA LEU A 813 10.80 -17.35 -9.55
C LEU A 813 10.71 -16.00 -8.83
N THR A 814 9.57 -15.33 -8.92
CA THR A 814 9.35 -14.04 -8.26
C THR A 814 9.28 -14.20 -6.74
N LEU A 815 8.75 -15.30 -6.24
CA LEU A 815 8.72 -15.60 -4.81
C LEU A 815 10.14 -15.67 -4.20
N ASN A 816 11.14 -16.10 -4.96
CA ASN A 816 12.55 -16.13 -4.53
C ASN A 816 13.16 -14.73 -4.33
N ASN A 817 12.56 -13.69 -4.91
CA ASN A 817 13.01 -12.30 -4.71
C ASN A 817 12.59 -11.74 -3.35
N PHE A 818 11.68 -12.40 -2.64
CA PHE A 818 11.30 -12.03 -1.29
C PHE A 818 12.09 -12.83 -0.27
N SER A 819 12.50 -12.19 0.82
CA SER A 819 13.15 -12.90 1.92
C SER A 819 12.22 -13.98 2.50
N PRO A 820 12.75 -15.14 2.93
CA PRO A 820 11.97 -16.18 3.58
C PRO A 820 11.18 -15.59 4.76
N SER A 821 9.86 -15.74 4.73
CA SER A 821 8.94 -15.20 5.73
C SER A 821 8.25 -16.33 6.49
N ILE A 822 8.00 -16.11 7.79
CA ILE A 822 7.22 -17.02 8.64
C ILE A 822 5.73 -17.06 8.20
N ASN A 823 5.26 -16.03 7.49
CA ASN A 823 3.90 -15.97 6.94
C ASN A 823 3.87 -16.31 5.45
N PRO A 824 2.78 -16.93 4.95
CA PRO A 824 2.66 -17.22 3.53
C PRO A 824 2.63 -15.95 2.69
N TYR A 825 3.28 -15.98 1.54
CA TYR A 825 3.22 -14.91 0.54
C TYR A 825 1.79 -14.78 0.01
N LYS A 826 1.32 -13.55 -0.11
CA LYS A 826 -0.05 -13.26 -0.52
C LYS A 826 -0.10 -12.98 -2.01
N ILE A 827 -0.94 -13.72 -2.73
CA ILE A 827 -1.21 -13.53 -4.15
C ILE A 827 -2.70 -13.21 -4.33
N ILE A 828 -3.01 -12.22 -5.16
CA ILE A 828 -4.37 -11.98 -5.65
C ILE A 828 -4.40 -12.07 -7.17
N GLU A 829 -5.37 -12.81 -7.68
CA GLU A 829 -5.70 -12.84 -9.10
C GLU A 829 -6.89 -11.94 -9.38
N ILE A 830 -6.75 -11.03 -10.34
CA ILE A 830 -7.78 -10.09 -10.77
C ILE A 830 -8.50 -10.67 -11.97
N GLY A 831 -9.83 -10.81 -11.86
CA GLY A 831 -10.70 -11.31 -12.92
C GLY A 831 -10.32 -12.70 -13.41
N GLY A 832 -10.26 -13.66 -12.49
CA GLY A 832 -9.85 -15.04 -12.78
C GLY A 832 -10.80 -15.78 -13.75
N GLY A 833 -11.97 -15.23 -14.06
CA GLY A 833 -12.83 -15.69 -15.15
C GLY A 833 -13.26 -17.14 -15.01
N THR A 834 -12.88 -17.98 -15.98
CA THR A 834 -13.15 -19.43 -15.99
C THR A 834 -12.29 -20.21 -14.98
N GLY A 835 -11.26 -19.59 -14.40
CA GLY A 835 -10.30 -20.22 -13.51
C GLY A 835 -9.21 -21.04 -14.21
N ALA A 836 -9.09 -20.95 -15.54
CA ALA A 836 -8.13 -21.72 -16.32
C ALA A 836 -6.67 -21.43 -15.91
N THR A 837 -6.28 -20.15 -15.82
CA THR A 837 -4.95 -19.76 -15.37
C THR A 837 -4.75 -20.07 -13.88
N SER A 838 -5.78 -19.83 -13.06
CA SER A 838 -5.78 -20.14 -11.62
C SER A 838 -5.46 -21.60 -11.34
N GLU A 839 -6.06 -22.54 -12.09
CA GLU A 839 -5.85 -23.97 -11.89
C GLU A 839 -4.39 -24.37 -12.13
N THR A 840 -3.76 -23.87 -13.20
CA THR A 840 -2.34 -24.12 -13.47
C THR A 840 -1.46 -23.52 -12.38
N ILE A 841 -1.74 -22.30 -11.92
CA ILE A 841 -1.01 -21.67 -10.83
C ILE A 841 -1.12 -22.50 -9.56
N LEU A 842 -2.33 -22.84 -9.13
CA LEU A 842 -2.60 -23.56 -7.88
C LEU A 842 -2.00 -24.98 -7.87
N ASN A 843 -1.91 -25.65 -9.03
CA ASN A 843 -1.23 -26.94 -9.16
C ASN A 843 0.29 -26.86 -8.99
N ASN A 844 0.90 -25.69 -9.17
CA ASN A 844 2.35 -25.47 -9.18
C ASN A 844 2.86 -24.64 -7.99
N LEU A 845 1.97 -24.24 -7.07
CA LEU A 845 2.33 -23.50 -5.86
C LEU A 845 2.36 -24.40 -4.64
N ASN A 846 3.28 -24.10 -3.71
CA ASN A 846 3.27 -24.71 -2.39
C ASN A 846 2.18 -24.04 -1.52
N PRO A 847 1.10 -24.75 -1.14
CA PRO A 847 -0.02 -24.17 -0.41
C PRO A 847 0.35 -23.72 1.02
N ASN A 848 1.45 -24.25 1.58
CA ASN A 848 1.94 -23.83 2.90
C ASN A 848 2.75 -22.53 2.84
N GLN A 849 3.21 -22.15 1.64
CA GLN A 849 4.05 -20.96 1.42
C GLN A 849 3.23 -19.78 0.85
N VAL A 850 2.03 -20.03 0.32
CA VAL A 850 1.23 -19.02 -0.38
C VAL A 850 -0.22 -18.99 0.11
N ALA A 851 -0.72 -17.79 0.39
CA ALA A 851 -2.13 -17.50 0.59
C ALA A 851 -2.69 -16.87 -0.69
N TYR A 852 -3.54 -17.62 -1.41
CA TYR A 852 -4.05 -17.22 -2.72
C TYR A 852 -5.48 -16.67 -2.63
N SER A 853 -5.71 -15.53 -3.26
CA SER A 853 -7.00 -14.85 -3.33
C SER A 853 -7.47 -14.80 -4.78
N PHE A 854 -8.59 -15.44 -5.08
CA PHE A 854 -9.25 -15.36 -6.38
C PHE A 854 -10.24 -14.21 -6.37
N SER A 855 -10.23 -13.35 -7.40
CA SER A 855 -11.23 -12.28 -7.50
C SER A 855 -11.87 -12.21 -8.89
N GLU A 856 -13.15 -11.83 -8.90
CA GLU A 856 -13.95 -11.75 -10.13
C GLU A 856 -15.06 -10.71 -9.96
N LEU A 857 -15.35 -9.95 -11.03
CA LEU A 857 -16.42 -8.94 -11.03
C LEU A 857 -17.80 -9.60 -11.11
N SER A 858 -17.92 -10.67 -11.89
CA SER A 858 -19.16 -11.41 -12.11
C SER A 858 -19.49 -12.34 -10.92
N PRO A 859 -20.63 -12.14 -10.22
CA PRO A 859 -21.04 -13.05 -9.15
C PRO A 859 -21.23 -14.50 -9.61
N PHE A 860 -21.66 -14.70 -10.86
CA PHE A 860 -21.87 -16.03 -11.44
C PHE A 860 -20.55 -16.80 -11.59
N LEU A 861 -19.55 -16.16 -12.20
CA LEU A 861 -18.22 -16.77 -12.37
C LEU A 861 -17.52 -16.97 -11.03
N LEU A 862 -17.66 -16.01 -10.10
CA LEU A 862 -17.12 -16.15 -8.75
C LEU A 862 -17.73 -17.36 -8.02
N ASN A 863 -19.03 -17.60 -8.18
CA ASN A 863 -19.70 -18.77 -7.58
C ASN A 863 -19.24 -20.08 -8.21
N GLN A 864 -19.04 -20.14 -9.54
CA GLN A 864 -18.47 -21.31 -10.20
C GLN A 864 -17.05 -21.59 -9.73
N ALA A 865 -16.21 -20.56 -9.62
CA ALA A 865 -14.84 -20.70 -9.10
C ALA A 865 -14.83 -21.22 -7.65
N ARG A 866 -15.76 -20.77 -6.79
CA ARG A 866 -15.94 -21.34 -5.44
C ARG A 866 -16.28 -22.82 -5.49
N GLN A 867 -17.22 -23.23 -6.34
CA GLN A 867 -17.59 -24.65 -6.49
C GLN A 867 -16.42 -25.50 -6.99
N LYS A 868 -15.63 -24.98 -7.93
CA LYS A 868 -14.49 -25.67 -8.53
C LYS A 868 -13.31 -25.80 -7.57
N PHE A 869 -12.93 -24.73 -6.86
CA PHE A 869 -11.66 -24.69 -6.13
C PHE A 869 -11.77 -24.83 -4.62
N GLN A 870 -12.89 -24.44 -3.98
CA GLN A 870 -12.99 -24.39 -2.51
C GLN A 870 -12.83 -25.77 -1.86
N SER A 871 -13.18 -26.85 -2.55
CA SER A 871 -13.04 -28.24 -2.08
C SER A 871 -11.59 -28.76 -2.16
N LYS A 872 -10.76 -28.20 -3.05
CA LYS A 872 -9.39 -28.66 -3.33
C LYS A 872 -8.33 -27.74 -2.73
N TYR A 873 -8.62 -26.44 -2.60
CA TYR A 873 -7.68 -25.42 -2.13
C TYR A 873 -8.35 -24.47 -1.13
N ASN A 874 -7.57 -24.03 -0.14
CA ASN A 874 -8.03 -23.02 0.82
C ASN A 874 -7.82 -21.60 0.26
N LEU A 875 -8.73 -21.16 -0.61
CA LEU A 875 -8.66 -19.85 -1.27
C LEU A 875 -9.55 -18.80 -0.59
N ASN A 876 -9.12 -17.54 -0.66
CA ASN A 876 -9.99 -16.40 -0.41
C ASN A 876 -10.67 -15.99 -1.72
N PHE A 877 -11.94 -15.63 -1.67
CA PHE A 877 -12.71 -15.24 -2.85
C PHE A 877 -13.30 -13.85 -2.67
N HIS A 878 -13.00 -12.96 -3.61
CA HIS A 878 -13.44 -11.56 -3.58
C HIS A 878 -14.27 -11.22 -4.82
N GLN A 879 -15.38 -10.51 -4.62
CA GLN A 879 -15.96 -9.78 -5.73
C GLN A 879 -15.20 -8.46 -5.88
N LEU A 880 -14.52 -8.24 -7.01
CA LEU A 880 -13.64 -7.07 -7.20
C LEU A 880 -13.91 -6.39 -8.54
N ASP A 881 -14.26 -5.11 -8.47
CA ASP A 881 -14.26 -4.19 -9.60
C ASP A 881 -12.95 -3.39 -9.60
N ILE A 882 -11.97 -3.80 -10.41
CA ILE A 882 -10.65 -3.16 -10.45
C ILE A 882 -10.67 -1.73 -11.04
N GLU A 883 -11.77 -1.31 -11.68
CA GLU A 883 -11.96 0.09 -12.08
C GLU A 883 -12.21 1.01 -10.86
N LYS A 884 -12.48 0.45 -9.67
CA LYS A 884 -12.64 1.19 -8.41
C LYS A 884 -11.51 0.87 -7.43
N SER A 885 -11.26 1.77 -6.48
CA SER A 885 -10.30 1.54 -5.39
C SER A 885 -10.61 0.22 -4.66
N PRO A 886 -9.66 -0.72 -4.57
CA PRO A 886 -9.85 -1.98 -3.84
C PRO A 886 -10.11 -1.77 -2.35
N VAL A 887 -9.56 -0.70 -1.75
CA VAL A 887 -9.80 -0.34 -0.34
C VAL A 887 -11.27 -0.03 -0.08
N SER A 888 -11.91 0.70 -1.00
CA SER A 888 -13.34 0.99 -0.91
C SER A 888 -14.23 -0.27 -0.99
N GLN A 889 -13.67 -1.37 -1.50
CA GLN A 889 -14.32 -2.67 -1.67
C GLN A 889 -13.92 -3.67 -0.59
N GLY A 890 -13.24 -3.22 0.48
CA GLY A 890 -12.86 -4.05 1.63
C GLY A 890 -11.59 -4.87 1.43
N ILE A 891 -10.81 -4.62 0.37
CA ILE A 891 -9.50 -5.23 0.17
C ILE A 891 -8.41 -4.27 0.72
N PRO A 892 -7.63 -4.66 1.74
CA PRO A 892 -6.62 -3.77 2.32
C PRO A 892 -5.58 -3.32 1.29
N SER A 893 -5.17 -2.05 1.35
CA SER A 893 -4.10 -1.54 0.49
C SER A 893 -2.75 -2.18 0.82
N HIS A 894 -1.90 -2.30 -0.21
CA HIS A 894 -0.53 -2.78 -0.15
C HIS A 894 -0.40 -4.10 0.61
N SER A 895 -1.26 -5.08 0.28
CA SER A 895 -1.38 -6.32 1.03
C SER A 895 -0.90 -7.55 0.26
N TYR A 896 -0.65 -7.42 -1.05
CA TYR A 896 -0.27 -8.53 -1.92
C TYR A 896 1.18 -8.40 -2.40
N HIS A 897 1.91 -9.51 -2.37
CA HIS A 897 3.27 -9.62 -2.88
C HIS A 897 3.25 -9.71 -4.40
N ILE A 898 2.27 -10.45 -4.91
CA ILE A 898 2.07 -10.66 -6.34
C ILE A 898 0.59 -10.40 -6.66
N VAL A 899 0.35 -9.59 -7.69
CA VAL A 899 -0.94 -9.47 -8.36
C VAL A 899 -0.82 -10.18 -9.69
N VAL A 900 -1.76 -11.07 -9.99
CA VAL A 900 -1.86 -11.77 -11.27
C VAL A 900 -3.06 -11.21 -12.02
N ALA A 901 -2.89 -10.92 -13.31
CA ALA A 901 -3.98 -10.54 -14.19
C ALA A 901 -3.76 -11.20 -15.55
N ALA A 902 -4.73 -12.00 -16.01
CA ALA A 902 -4.63 -12.73 -17.28
C ALA A 902 -5.80 -12.35 -18.19
N ASN A 903 -5.50 -11.69 -19.31
CA ASN A 903 -6.44 -11.29 -20.36
C ASN A 903 -7.69 -10.57 -19.80
N VAL A 904 -7.47 -9.57 -18.96
CA VAL A 904 -8.56 -8.91 -18.21
C VAL A 904 -8.45 -7.39 -18.21
N LEU A 905 -7.23 -6.83 -18.15
CA LEU A 905 -7.05 -5.39 -17.98
C LEU A 905 -7.37 -4.63 -19.27
N HIS A 906 -7.18 -5.26 -20.44
CA HIS A 906 -7.56 -4.69 -21.73
C HIS A 906 -9.06 -4.35 -21.82
N ALA A 907 -9.93 -5.01 -21.04
CA ALA A 907 -11.37 -4.79 -21.05
C ALA A 907 -11.85 -3.65 -20.11
N THR A 908 -10.92 -2.98 -19.42
CA THR A 908 -11.26 -1.85 -18.52
C THR A 908 -11.43 -0.53 -19.28
N ARG A 909 -12.21 0.40 -18.71
CA ARG A 909 -12.47 1.71 -19.33
C ARG A 909 -11.24 2.60 -19.46
N ASN A 910 -10.35 2.59 -18.47
CA ASN A 910 -9.14 3.40 -18.44
C ASN A 910 -7.97 2.61 -17.84
N ILE A 911 -6.93 2.36 -18.64
CA ILE A 911 -5.77 1.57 -18.21
C ILE A 911 -5.01 2.29 -17.09
N THR A 912 -4.87 3.61 -17.16
CA THR A 912 -4.09 4.37 -16.16
C THR A 912 -4.75 4.34 -14.78
N GLU A 913 -6.08 4.49 -14.72
CA GLU A 913 -6.85 4.37 -13.48
C GLU A 913 -6.81 2.94 -12.92
N THR A 914 -7.00 1.94 -13.80
CA THR A 914 -6.91 0.52 -13.44
C THR A 914 -5.55 0.17 -12.84
N LEU A 915 -4.45 0.61 -13.48
CA LEU A 915 -3.10 0.38 -12.98
C LEU A 915 -2.85 1.12 -11.65
N THR A 916 -3.46 2.29 -11.45
CA THR A 916 -3.40 3.01 -10.18
C THR A 916 -4.07 2.20 -9.05
N ASN A 917 -5.22 1.61 -9.31
CA ASN A 917 -5.91 0.72 -8.37
C ASN A 917 -5.11 -0.58 -8.12
N ILE A 918 -4.44 -1.14 -9.13
CA ILE A 918 -3.54 -2.29 -8.97
C ILE A 918 -2.33 -1.93 -8.11
N ARG A 919 -1.78 -0.71 -8.25
CA ARG A 919 -0.70 -0.23 -7.36
C ARG A 919 -1.16 -0.16 -5.90
N GLU A 920 -2.44 0.11 -5.64
CA GLU A 920 -3.03 0.08 -4.30
C GLU A 920 -3.11 -1.34 -3.72
N LEU A 921 -3.09 -2.41 -4.53
CA LEU A 921 -3.05 -3.80 -4.04
C LEU A 921 -1.62 -4.25 -3.67
N LEU A 922 -0.63 -3.84 -4.47
CA LEU A 922 0.75 -4.32 -4.38
C LEU A 922 1.53 -3.69 -3.23
N LEU A 923 2.26 -4.51 -2.47
CA LEU A 923 3.32 -4.07 -1.57
C LEU A 923 4.38 -3.24 -2.33
N PRO A 924 5.12 -2.34 -1.65
CA PRO A 924 6.37 -1.79 -2.20
C PRO A 924 7.31 -2.93 -2.61
N GLY A 925 7.85 -2.89 -3.83
CA GLY A 925 8.62 -3.99 -4.40
C GLY A 925 7.83 -5.26 -4.76
N GLY A 926 6.50 -5.25 -4.64
CA GLY A 926 5.62 -6.32 -5.12
C GLY A 926 5.53 -6.36 -6.64
N TYR A 927 5.07 -7.48 -7.20
CA TYR A 927 5.08 -7.72 -8.64
C TYR A 927 3.66 -7.84 -9.22
N LEU A 928 3.42 -7.14 -10.33
CA LEU A 928 2.34 -7.46 -11.24
C LEU A 928 2.86 -8.45 -12.28
N ILE A 929 2.24 -9.62 -12.35
CA ILE A 929 2.44 -10.60 -13.42
C ILE A 929 1.20 -10.50 -14.32
N LEU A 930 1.41 -9.94 -15.49
CA LEU A 930 0.37 -9.60 -16.45
C LEU A 930 0.53 -10.48 -17.68
N LEU A 931 -0.48 -11.30 -17.99
CA LEU A 931 -0.58 -12.02 -19.25
C LEU A 931 -1.64 -11.32 -20.09
N GLU A 932 -1.26 -10.70 -21.20
CA GLU A 932 -2.21 -9.95 -22.04
C GLU A 932 -2.09 -10.30 -23.50
N THR A 933 -3.21 -10.25 -24.19
CA THR A 933 -3.25 -10.29 -25.65
C THR A 933 -2.83 -8.90 -26.16
N VAL A 934 -1.82 -8.85 -27.01
CA VAL A 934 -1.18 -7.61 -27.47
C VAL A 934 -1.32 -7.37 -28.97
N GLU A 935 -1.77 -8.38 -29.71
CA GLU A 935 -2.00 -8.28 -31.15
C GLU A 935 -3.48 -8.26 -31.47
N ASN A 936 -3.88 -7.30 -32.29
CA ASN A 936 -5.23 -7.23 -32.81
C ASN A 936 -5.31 -8.03 -34.11
N ASN A 937 -6.20 -9.01 -34.15
CA ASN A 937 -6.47 -9.83 -35.32
C ASN A 937 -7.99 -10.00 -35.51
N SER A 938 -8.38 -10.38 -36.72
CA SER A 938 -9.80 -10.44 -37.11
C SER A 938 -10.56 -11.57 -36.45
N TRP A 939 -9.88 -12.65 -36.06
CA TRP A 939 -10.56 -13.75 -35.35
C TRP A 939 -11.01 -13.30 -33.94
N LEU A 940 -10.20 -12.51 -33.22
CA LEU A 940 -10.60 -11.89 -31.96
C LEU A 940 -11.75 -10.90 -32.16
N ASN A 941 -11.69 -10.07 -33.21
CA ASN A 941 -12.75 -9.12 -33.53
C ASN A 941 -14.08 -9.82 -33.89
N LEU A 942 -14.02 -11.02 -34.47
CA LEU A 942 -15.19 -11.84 -34.80
C LEU A 942 -15.74 -12.70 -33.67
N THR A 943 -15.03 -12.78 -32.56
CA THR A 943 -15.45 -13.56 -31.40
C THR A 943 -15.70 -12.61 -30.23
N PHE A 944 -14.66 -12.30 -29.46
CA PHE A 944 -14.77 -11.41 -28.30
C PHE A 944 -15.11 -9.97 -28.66
N GLY A 945 -14.73 -9.51 -29.86
CA GLY A 945 -15.11 -8.21 -30.40
C GLY A 945 -16.62 -8.02 -30.59
N LEU A 946 -17.41 -9.10 -30.60
CA LEU A 946 -18.88 -8.98 -30.62
C LEU A 946 -19.46 -8.56 -29.26
N THR A 947 -18.68 -8.69 -28.18
CA THR A 947 -19.16 -8.35 -26.84
C THR A 947 -19.15 -6.84 -26.60
N PRO A 948 -20.19 -6.26 -25.96
CA PRO A 948 -20.18 -4.84 -25.61
C PRO A 948 -19.02 -4.44 -24.70
N GLY A 949 -18.52 -5.38 -23.88
CA GLY A 949 -17.40 -5.17 -22.97
C GLY A 949 -16.09 -4.80 -23.67
N TRP A 950 -15.84 -5.38 -24.85
CA TRP A 950 -14.62 -5.19 -25.64
C TRP A 950 -14.38 -3.73 -26.06
N TRP A 951 -15.47 -2.95 -26.22
CA TRP A 951 -15.43 -1.58 -26.75
C TRP A 951 -15.63 -0.49 -25.70
N ARG A 952 -15.45 -0.81 -24.41
CA ARG A 952 -15.71 0.11 -23.29
C ARG A 952 -14.63 1.17 -23.04
N PHE A 953 -13.47 1.07 -23.69
CA PHE A 953 -12.32 1.94 -23.43
C PHE A 953 -12.57 3.41 -23.81
N GLN A 954 -12.09 4.32 -22.96
CA GLN A 954 -12.29 5.78 -23.09
C GLN A 954 -10.98 6.59 -23.13
N ASP A 955 -9.85 5.95 -22.81
CA ASP A 955 -8.49 6.50 -22.86
C ASP A 955 -7.94 6.51 -24.29
N LYS A 956 -8.53 7.37 -25.13
CA LYS A 956 -8.20 7.50 -26.55
C LYS A 956 -6.74 7.88 -26.84
N GLU A 957 -6.01 8.40 -25.85
CA GLU A 957 -4.58 8.64 -25.93
C GLU A 957 -3.71 7.38 -25.87
N LEU A 958 -4.25 6.27 -25.33
CA LEU A 958 -3.59 4.97 -25.29
C LEU A 958 -4.19 4.00 -26.30
N ARG A 959 -5.53 4.01 -26.43
CA ARG A 959 -6.30 3.04 -27.20
C ARG A 959 -7.23 3.77 -28.15
N LEU A 960 -6.89 3.78 -29.44
CA LEU A 960 -7.66 4.51 -30.46
C LEU A 960 -8.88 3.70 -30.92
N ASP A 961 -8.63 2.53 -31.50
CA ASP A 961 -9.58 1.70 -32.24
C ASP A 961 -9.52 0.21 -31.85
N THR A 962 -8.79 -0.13 -30.78
CA THR A 962 -8.67 -1.48 -30.22
C THR A 962 -8.53 -1.42 -28.70
N PRO A 963 -9.07 -2.38 -27.94
CA PRO A 963 -8.82 -2.45 -26.49
C PRO A 963 -7.40 -2.90 -26.14
N LEU A 964 -6.65 -3.44 -27.10
CA LEU A 964 -5.34 -4.07 -26.88
C LEU A 964 -4.20 -3.05 -26.95
N LEU A 965 -3.14 -3.30 -26.19
CA LEU A 965 -1.89 -2.54 -26.22
C LEU A 965 -0.75 -3.46 -26.61
N SER A 966 0.24 -2.95 -27.35
CA SER A 966 1.48 -3.68 -27.58
C SER A 966 2.24 -3.89 -26.27
N GLY A 967 3.15 -4.86 -26.22
CA GLY A 967 4.07 -5.05 -25.09
C GLY A 967 4.83 -3.82 -24.66
N GLU A 968 5.34 -3.08 -25.63
CA GLU A 968 6.07 -1.84 -25.41
C GLU A 968 5.15 -0.76 -24.83
N SER A 969 3.93 -0.65 -25.34
CA SER A 969 2.91 0.28 -24.81
C SER A 969 2.51 -0.10 -23.38
N TRP A 970 2.34 -1.38 -23.07
CA TRP A 970 2.11 -1.87 -21.71
C TRP A 970 3.27 -1.50 -20.78
N CYS A 971 4.52 -1.82 -21.16
CA CYS A 971 5.69 -1.48 -20.36
C CYS A 971 5.82 0.03 -20.14
N SER A 972 5.49 0.84 -21.15
CA SER A 972 5.51 2.31 -21.06
C SER A 972 4.46 2.84 -20.08
N VAL A 973 3.20 2.39 -20.19
CA VAL A 973 2.13 2.85 -19.29
C VAL A 973 2.33 2.37 -17.85
N LEU A 974 2.84 1.14 -17.66
CA LEU A 974 3.21 0.62 -16.33
C LEU A 974 4.26 1.50 -15.67
N LYS A 975 5.35 1.85 -16.38
CA LYS A 975 6.37 2.76 -15.85
C LYS A 975 5.79 4.14 -15.50
N ARG A 976 4.90 4.67 -16.35
CA ARG A 976 4.20 5.94 -16.08
C ARG A 976 3.30 5.88 -14.85
N CYS A 977 2.74 4.71 -14.53
CA CYS A 977 1.88 4.46 -13.37
C CYS A 977 2.65 4.07 -12.10
N GLY A 978 3.97 4.28 -12.04
CA GLY A 978 4.76 4.11 -10.81
C GLY A 978 5.26 2.68 -10.56
N PHE A 979 5.38 1.87 -11.62
CA PHE A 979 6.18 0.64 -11.58
C PHE A 979 7.65 0.97 -11.89
N ALA A 980 8.59 0.51 -11.06
CA ALA A 980 10.02 0.78 -11.21
C ALA A 980 10.64 0.01 -12.39
N THR A 981 10.17 -1.22 -12.61
CA THR A 981 10.54 -2.01 -13.79
C THR A 981 9.27 -2.52 -14.45
N ALA A 982 9.33 -2.66 -15.78
CA ALA A 982 8.30 -3.31 -16.57
C ALA A 982 8.98 -3.89 -17.80
N ASN A 983 8.91 -5.21 -17.96
CA ASN A 983 9.57 -5.97 -19.01
C ASN A 983 8.56 -6.93 -19.63
N SER A 984 8.59 -7.03 -20.96
CA SER A 984 7.82 -8.02 -21.74
C SER A 984 8.76 -9.10 -22.29
N PHE A 985 8.35 -10.37 -22.23
CA PHE A 985 9.24 -11.52 -22.40
C PHE A 985 9.04 -12.35 -23.69
N SER A 986 8.34 -11.81 -24.68
CA SER A 986 8.13 -12.46 -25.99
C SER A 986 9.21 -12.14 -27.03
N LYS A 987 9.88 -10.97 -26.95
CA LYS A 987 10.82 -10.50 -27.99
C LYS A 987 12.30 -10.50 -27.61
N GLN A 988 12.65 -10.55 -26.32
CA GLN A 988 14.02 -10.31 -25.86
C GLN A 988 14.93 -11.54 -25.74
N ASN A 989 14.40 -12.78 -25.83
CA ASN A 989 15.16 -14.01 -25.55
C ASN A 989 15.20 -15.06 -26.68
N ASN A 990 15.02 -14.68 -27.96
CA ASN A 990 15.11 -15.60 -29.12
C ASN A 990 14.21 -16.86 -29.06
N ILE A 991 13.11 -16.84 -28.30
CA ILE A 991 12.09 -17.88 -28.32
C ILE A 991 10.88 -17.31 -29.06
N ASN A 992 10.81 -17.54 -30.38
CA ASN A 992 9.68 -17.13 -31.22
C ASN A 992 8.46 -18.00 -30.92
N ILE A 993 7.61 -17.58 -29.98
CA ILE A 993 6.25 -18.09 -29.86
C ILE A 993 5.32 -16.94 -30.19
N TYR A 994 5.04 -16.79 -31.49
CA TYR A 994 4.14 -15.78 -32.01
C TYR A 994 2.70 -16.29 -31.84
N ASN A 995 2.06 -15.93 -30.74
CA ASN A 995 0.67 -16.27 -30.44
C ASN A 995 -0.21 -15.03 -30.15
N GLY A 996 0.34 -13.82 -30.34
CA GLY A 996 -0.34 -12.57 -30.03
C GLY A 996 -0.54 -12.28 -28.54
N GLN A 997 0.06 -13.06 -27.62
CA GLN A 997 0.04 -12.83 -26.19
C GLN A 997 1.44 -12.54 -25.65
N GLU A 998 1.50 -11.74 -24.59
CA GLU A 998 2.74 -11.43 -23.89
C GLU A 998 2.62 -11.57 -22.39
N LEU A 999 3.66 -12.18 -21.81
CA LEU A 999 3.90 -12.17 -20.39
C LEU A 999 4.73 -10.93 -20.04
N ILE A 1000 4.13 -10.04 -19.26
CA ILE A 1000 4.70 -8.79 -18.79
C ILE A 1000 4.87 -8.87 -17.28
N ILE A 1001 6.08 -8.57 -16.81
CA ILE A 1001 6.41 -8.54 -15.39
C ILE A 1001 6.77 -7.11 -15.02
N ALA A 1002 6.05 -6.55 -14.05
CA ALA A 1002 6.30 -5.21 -13.55
C ALA A 1002 6.48 -5.20 -12.04
N CYS A 1003 7.58 -4.59 -11.58
CA CYS A 1003 7.86 -4.44 -10.16
C CYS A 1003 7.41 -3.05 -9.68
N ALA A 1004 6.63 -3.03 -8.61
CA ALA A 1004 6.28 -1.83 -7.87
C ALA A 1004 7.54 -1.10 -7.39
N ALA A 1005 7.56 0.23 -7.45
CA ALA A 1005 8.63 0.99 -6.82
C ALA A 1005 8.74 0.68 -5.32
N ALA A 1006 9.98 0.62 -4.81
CA ALA A 1006 10.29 0.36 -3.41
C ALA A 1006 9.91 1.54 -2.47
N GLU A 1007 9.62 2.71 -3.04
CA GLU A 1007 9.04 3.86 -2.35
C GLU A 1007 7.62 4.12 -2.87
N ILE A 1008 6.69 4.48 -1.99
CA ILE A 1008 5.35 4.95 -2.37
C ILE A 1008 5.52 6.30 -3.08
N LEU A 1009 5.59 6.27 -4.41
CA LEU A 1009 5.60 7.49 -5.22
C LEU A 1009 4.25 8.20 -5.06
N PRO A 1010 4.22 9.53 -4.87
CA PRO A 1010 2.96 10.26 -4.91
C PRO A 1010 2.30 10.04 -6.27
N ILE A 1011 1.01 9.70 -6.24
CA ILE A 1011 0.16 9.58 -7.42
C ILE A 1011 0.33 10.87 -8.23
N LEU A 1012 0.92 10.76 -9.42
CA LEU A 1012 0.93 11.87 -10.36
C LEU A 1012 -0.54 12.18 -10.69
N GLU A 1013 -1.00 13.38 -10.35
CA GLU A 1013 -2.31 13.87 -10.79
C GLU A 1013 -2.46 13.57 -12.29
N THR A 1014 -3.60 12.96 -12.64
CA THR A 1014 -3.98 12.72 -14.03
C THR A 1014 -3.77 13.99 -14.85
N PRO A 1015 -2.92 13.96 -15.90
CA PRO A 1015 -2.84 15.09 -16.80
C PRO A 1015 -4.22 15.25 -17.43
N LYS A 1016 -4.88 16.39 -17.17
CA LYS A 1016 -6.01 16.81 -18.00
C LYS A 1016 -5.56 16.71 -19.46
N ALA A 1017 -6.34 16.00 -20.28
CA ALA A 1017 -6.11 15.76 -21.69
C ALA A 1017 -5.46 16.96 -22.41
N THR A 1018 -4.14 16.93 -22.53
CA THR A 1018 -3.38 17.80 -23.42
C THR A 1018 -3.14 17.03 -24.69
N GLN A 1019 -3.87 17.40 -25.75
CA GLN A 1019 -3.58 17.06 -27.12
C GLN A 1019 -2.10 17.35 -27.43
N PHE A 1020 -1.36 16.34 -27.89
CA PHE A 1020 -0.03 16.48 -28.48
C PHE A 1020 0.14 15.45 -29.60
N PRO A 1021 1.02 15.73 -30.58
CA PRO A 1021 0.64 15.74 -31.99
C PRO A 1021 1.16 14.52 -32.74
N THR A 1022 0.37 14.00 -33.67
CA THR A 1022 0.84 13.10 -34.72
C THR A 1022 1.88 13.79 -35.59
N ALA A 1023 3.02 13.13 -35.80
CA ALA A 1023 4.10 13.60 -36.63
C ALA A 1023 3.71 13.72 -38.11
N THR A 1024 4.27 14.76 -38.75
CA THR A 1024 4.62 14.86 -40.17
C THR A 1024 3.50 14.75 -41.22
N SER A 1025 2.67 15.78 -41.26
CA SER A 1025 2.08 16.33 -42.50
C SER A 1025 1.51 17.74 -42.29
N GLY A 1026 1.22 18.10 -41.03
CA GLY A 1026 0.61 19.38 -40.67
C GLY A 1026 1.49 20.63 -40.81
N LYS A 1027 2.83 20.53 -40.76
CA LYS A 1027 3.69 21.73 -40.84
C LYS A 1027 3.67 22.38 -42.22
N GLU A 1028 3.66 21.59 -43.29
CA GLU A 1028 3.59 22.10 -44.67
C GLU A 1028 2.17 22.56 -45.03
N ALA A 1029 1.14 21.82 -44.58
CA ALA A 1029 -0.25 22.22 -44.78
C ALA A 1029 -0.60 23.51 -43.99
N LEU A 1030 -0.08 23.67 -42.77
CA LEU A 1030 -0.27 24.87 -41.95
C LEU A 1030 0.55 26.04 -42.50
N MET A 1031 1.76 25.82 -43.02
CA MET A 1031 2.56 26.88 -43.64
C MET A 1031 1.98 27.34 -44.98
N MET A 1032 1.40 26.43 -45.78
CA MET A 1032 0.68 26.79 -47.01
C MET A 1032 -0.67 27.46 -46.73
N ALA A 1033 -1.41 27.02 -45.72
CA ALA A 1033 -2.63 27.69 -45.26
C ALA A 1033 -2.33 29.07 -44.64
N GLN A 1034 -1.20 29.22 -43.93
CA GLN A 1034 -0.73 30.50 -43.41
C GLN A 1034 -0.28 31.44 -44.52
N LEU A 1035 0.45 30.95 -45.54
CA LEU A 1035 0.83 31.74 -46.72
C LEU A 1035 -0.39 32.15 -47.56
N GLN A 1036 -1.38 31.28 -47.69
CA GLN A 1036 -2.64 31.61 -48.36
C GLN A 1036 -3.46 32.62 -47.54
N SER A 1037 -3.58 32.43 -46.23
CA SER A 1037 -4.27 33.39 -45.35
C SER A 1037 -3.57 34.75 -45.27
N LEU A 1038 -2.23 34.80 -45.38
CA LEU A 1038 -1.45 36.03 -45.45
C LEU A 1038 -1.62 36.73 -46.80
N LYS A 1039 -1.74 35.98 -47.90
CA LYS A 1039 -2.12 36.52 -49.20
C LYS A 1039 -3.55 37.06 -49.17
N ASP A 1040 -4.49 36.31 -48.62
CA ASP A 1040 -5.90 36.71 -48.52
C ASP A 1040 -6.07 37.91 -47.56
N LEU A 1041 -5.31 37.99 -46.47
CA LEU A 1041 -5.26 39.15 -45.57
C LEU A 1041 -4.60 40.37 -46.23
N LYS A 1042 -3.54 40.17 -47.01
CA LYS A 1042 -2.92 41.26 -47.79
C LYS A 1042 -3.88 41.78 -48.86
N GLU A 1043 -4.58 40.89 -49.55
CA GLU A 1043 -5.57 41.24 -50.58
C GLU A 1043 -6.81 41.92 -49.96
N LEU A 1044 -7.25 41.48 -48.78
CA LEU A 1044 -8.31 42.13 -48.00
C LEU A 1044 -7.86 43.49 -47.47
N HIS A 1045 -6.61 43.63 -47.04
CA HIS A 1045 -6.04 44.90 -46.58
C HIS A 1045 -5.87 45.90 -47.73
N GLU A 1046 -5.38 45.46 -48.89
CA GLU A 1046 -5.29 46.29 -50.11
C GLU A 1046 -6.68 46.70 -50.61
N LYS A 1047 -7.67 45.78 -50.64
CA LYS A 1047 -9.07 46.12 -50.97
C LYS A 1047 -9.70 47.08 -49.97
N THR A 1048 -9.35 46.97 -48.67
CA THR A 1048 -9.85 47.88 -47.62
C THR A 1048 -9.22 49.27 -47.73
N ILE A 1049 -7.92 49.35 -48.06
CA ILE A 1049 -7.22 50.62 -48.32
C ILE A 1049 -7.77 51.30 -49.58
N ILE A 1050 -8.00 50.55 -50.66
CA ILE A 1050 -8.60 51.10 -51.89
C ILE A 1050 -10.01 51.66 -51.59
N LYS A 1051 -10.83 50.92 -50.83
CA LYS A 1051 -12.17 51.36 -50.44
C LYS A 1051 -12.15 52.57 -49.50
N GLN A 1052 -11.14 52.68 -48.62
CA GLN A 1052 -10.94 53.86 -47.77
C GLN A 1052 -10.44 55.08 -48.57
N LEU A 1053 -9.60 54.87 -49.59
CA LEU A 1053 -9.14 55.93 -50.50
C LEU A 1053 -10.26 56.43 -51.42
N GLU A 1054 -11.14 55.53 -51.90
CA GLU A 1054 -12.35 55.91 -52.66
C GLU A 1054 -13.34 56.73 -51.81
N ILE A 1055 -13.51 56.37 -50.53
CA ILE A 1055 -14.32 57.14 -49.58
C ILE A 1055 -13.69 58.51 -49.32
N LEU A 1056 -12.36 58.59 -49.16
CA LEU A 1056 -11.64 59.86 -48.98
C LEU A 1056 -11.64 60.76 -50.23
N GLN A 1057 -11.72 60.19 -51.44
CA GLN A 1057 -11.89 60.94 -52.69
C GLN A 1057 -13.34 61.38 -52.95
N SER A 1058 -14.33 60.73 -52.33
CA SER A 1058 -15.75 61.10 -52.45
C SER A 1058 -16.18 62.25 -51.53
N VAL A 1059 -15.36 62.63 -50.55
CA VAL A 1059 -15.62 63.76 -49.65
C VAL A 1059 -14.75 64.95 -50.07
N GLY A 1060 -15.16 65.59 -51.17
CA GLY A 1060 -14.61 66.86 -51.60
C GLY A 1060 -15.14 68.02 -50.75
N ASN A 1061 -14.25 68.76 -50.11
CA ASN A 1061 -14.20 70.23 -50.19
C ASN A 1061 -12.88 70.76 -49.60
N THR A 1062 -11.99 71.18 -50.50
CA THR A 1062 -10.84 72.07 -50.31
C THR A 1062 -11.32 73.49 -49.94
N PRO A 1063 -10.51 74.38 -49.29
CA PRO A 1063 -9.28 74.89 -49.93
C PRO A 1063 -8.09 75.38 -49.05
N ASN A 1064 -6.95 75.48 -49.77
CA ASN A 1064 -5.82 76.43 -49.67
C ASN A 1064 -4.63 76.20 -48.71
N ILE A 1065 -3.60 75.56 -49.28
CA ILE A 1065 -2.23 76.07 -49.59
C ILE A 1065 -1.54 76.98 -48.55
N ILE A 1066 -0.32 76.58 -48.11
CA ILE A 1066 0.98 77.31 -48.20
C ILE A 1066 2.14 76.41 -47.67
N THR A 1067 3.00 75.95 -48.60
CA THR A 1067 4.49 75.76 -48.66
C THR A 1067 5.32 75.53 -47.37
N GLU A 1068 5.94 74.34 -47.15
CA GLU A 1068 7.36 73.93 -47.43
C GLU A 1068 8.39 74.24 -46.29
N PRO A 1069 9.61 73.63 -46.22
CA PRO A 1069 9.97 72.20 -46.16
C PRO A 1069 11.08 71.88 -45.10
N SER A 1070 11.26 70.62 -44.67
CA SER A 1070 12.60 70.02 -44.46
C SER A 1070 12.53 68.52 -44.11
N ILE A 1071 13.07 67.74 -45.06
CA ILE A 1071 13.55 66.36 -45.01
C ILE A 1071 15.00 66.47 -44.45
N ILE A 1072 15.47 65.64 -43.50
CA ILE A 1072 15.85 64.21 -43.59
C ILE A 1072 15.58 63.54 -42.24
#